data_AF-A0A971NLC3-F1
#
_entry.id   AF-A0A971NLC3-F1
#
_cell.length_a   1.000
_cell.length_b   1.000
_cell.length_c   1.000
_cell.angle_alpha   90.00
_cell.angle_beta   90.00
_cell.angle_gamma   90.00
#
_symmetry.space_group_name_H-M   'P 1'
#
loop_
_entity.id
_entity.type
_entity.pdbx_description
1 polymer ?
#
loop_
_entity_poly.entity_id
_entity_poly.type
_entity_poly.pdbx_seq_one_letter_code
_entity_poly.pdbx_strand_id
1 'polypeptide(L)'
;MKIRSIWTLPAVGCMMLFMASCSGSSHTDEVIAEESIYDPGAPVSAVGFGEACGIRLFLQDESGGLSPLNDGDYVEPGSRRFAVETACDPLSIDRVLVSDGAAYQEEALPQDGRYTCEFAVSADDLYQVVLIQAVHPSGRASKEKIVLRTAPPLPAGSYAKNAVGILVAQELLDLQKQDLAALLDEKIQELFSSIRQNSPSFITDLRYGDSDPSTVDVVVHSIDAVRFDAEPSAVLRVRFTIRDVTLAALPMFGQDFLSTSANDLLVDAYLAVDDSGEGGEVCLVLDLLDSVSAAFSQPFFLRSSIEHMIASELRKIELPPLSFDSAGGGYDPAEFLPGQVEVFGSVVNVHELIEGFELDPGRRFFADVYSIPGATTHEMLALGLGLCSQTSEDVSWSFPDEVPPSESLDMEKVVCGLFEDAVNEVFEGIRQEYVGVVTSLAYGDGDPATDDVIIDSFILGNTDDPGVRTASVRFTVKQVDLEAATLFGVPIISTRDNDLAVDAVFFIEQRDDDTGRWMVLSPDSRTDPVVSFGTWFLGRELVEELVRQDLKEMASRPYGIDELLAGFGLGLDPGSVFTSEPYALFPDVSPFFQDPGCILALPDTFSVSLAVSQNAINRLLEDIAGAQAERDVYELIKKLLGEDFPGFRREPSAGEQTVMRLSVPPAVDVRDSRIRLSIPDIVFQYRTSGGPQWEASVDVCLTVTPAAYWNRLDIDLSCVSGKNRFHVMRDNPSNLGIFDHSSLVEDILGGLPRLLGGSPGSAFLSLGLDSWEPSLVFEDRDEPVLISAGGGYLFVDMAVGGIDILQ
;
A
#
# COMPACT_ATOMS: atom_id res chain seq x y z
N MET A 1 -23.69 -27.44 9.57
CA MET A 1 -23.96 -28.60 8.67
C MET A 1 -23.34 -28.20 7.35
N LYS A 2 -22.22 -28.84 7.01
CA LYS A 2 -21.11 -28.18 6.30
C LYS A 2 -21.03 -28.63 4.85
N ILE A 3 -20.61 -27.74 3.94
CA ILE A 3 -20.09 -28.06 2.61
C ILE A 3 -19.13 -26.93 2.20
N ARG A 4 -17.97 -27.23 1.64
CA ARG A 4 -17.33 -26.56 0.48
C ARG A 4 -15.83 -26.34 0.69
N SER A 5 -15.07 -26.81 -0.29
CA SER A 5 -13.87 -26.14 -0.77
C SER A 5 -13.68 -26.49 -2.26
N ILE A 6 -12.76 -25.82 -2.96
CA ILE A 6 -12.47 -26.13 -4.38
C ILE A 6 -12.07 -27.61 -4.58
N TRP A 7 -11.55 -28.23 -3.52
CA TRP A 7 -11.13 -29.63 -3.41
C TRP A 7 -12.28 -30.64 -3.34
N THR A 8 -13.53 -30.18 -3.19
CA THR A 8 -14.70 -31.08 -3.04
C THR A 8 -15.04 -31.80 -4.34
N LEU A 9 -14.99 -31.12 -5.49
CA LEU A 9 -15.42 -31.69 -6.78
C LEU A 9 -14.56 -32.91 -7.20
N PRO A 10 -13.22 -32.84 -7.15
CA PRO A 10 -12.35 -33.96 -7.50
C PRO A 10 -12.47 -35.10 -6.48
N ALA A 11 -12.50 -34.77 -5.18
CA ALA A 11 -12.53 -35.74 -4.10
C ALA A 11 -13.83 -36.58 -4.10
N VAL A 12 -14.99 -35.94 -4.23
CA VAL A 12 -16.30 -36.64 -4.34
C VAL A 12 -16.30 -37.60 -5.52
N GLY A 13 -15.69 -37.22 -6.64
CA GLY A 13 -15.57 -38.05 -7.82
C GLY A 13 -14.76 -39.32 -7.60
N CYS A 14 -13.55 -39.18 -7.08
CA CYS A 14 -12.67 -40.31 -6.76
C CYS A 14 -13.21 -41.22 -5.65
N MET A 15 -14.11 -40.72 -4.80
CA MET A 15 -14.80 -41.55 -3.82
C MET A 15 -15.95 -42.38 -4.40
N MET A 16 -16.64 -41.91 -5.44
CA MET A 16 -17.60 -42.74 -6.17
C MET A 16 -16.89 -43.86 -6.96
N LEU A 17 -15.68 -43.58 -7.48
CA LEU A 17 -14.75 -44.59 -7.97
C LEU A 17 -14.32 -45.58 -6.87
N PHE A 18 -14.07 -45.09 -5.65
CA PHE A 18 -13.78 -45.94 -4.49
C PHE A 18 -14.92 -46.94 -4.23
N MET A 19 -16.18 -46.46 -4.18
CA MET A 19 -17.34 -47.34 -4.02
C MET A 19 -17.54 -48.33 -5.17
N ALA A 20 -17.21 -47.96 -6.41
CA ALA A 20 -17.20 -48.89 -7.54
C ALA A 20 -16.12 -49.97 -7.36
N SER A 21 -14.87 -49.57 -7.10
CA SER A 21 -13.71 -50.47 -6.96
C SER A 21 -13.81 -51.42 -5.76
N CYS A 22 -14.44 -51.00 -4.65
CA CYS A 22 -14.66 -51.83 -3.47
C CYS A 22 -15.83 -52.83 -3.62
N SER A 23 -16.55 -52.82 -4.74
CA SER A 23 -17.68 -53.73 -5.02
C SER A 23 -17.35 -54.86 -6.01
N GLY A 24 -16.19 -54.79 -6.68
CA GLY A 24 -15.78 -55.72 -7.73
C GLY A 24 -15.35 -57.09 -7.23
N SER A 25 -16.31 -58.00 -7.01
CA SER A 25 -16.03 -59.44 -7.05
C SER A 25 -15.46 -59.83 -8.42
N SER A 26 -14.39 -60.62 -8.43
CA SER A 26 -13.68 -61.11 -9.62
C SER A 26 -14.58 -61.54 -10.78
N HIS A 27 -14.58 -60.79 -11.90
CA HIS A 27 -15.07 -61.29 -13.19
C HIS A 27 -14.42 -60.60 -14.40
N THR A 28 -13.62 -61.41 -15.11
CA THR A 28 -13.40 -61.49 -16.57
C THR A 28 -13.51 -60.25 -17.47
N ASP A 29 -12.44 -60.05 -18.25
CA ASP A 29 -12.33 -59.16 -19.41
C ASP A 29 -13.58 -59.11 -20.30
N GLU A 30 -14.30 -57.98 -20.28
CA GLU A 30 -15.13 -57.56 -21.42
C GLU A 30 -14.40 -56.46 -22.19
N VAL A 31 -13.64 -56.89 -23.19
CA VAL A 31 -13.05 -56.01 -24.20
C VAL A 31 -14.17 -55.40 -25.04
N ILE A 32 -14.41 -54.10 -24.89
CA ILE A 32 -15.17 -53.31 -25.88
C ILE A 32 -14.30 -53.18 -27.14
N ALA A 33 -14.91 -53.32 -28.31
CA ALA A 33 -14.24 -53.83 -29.51
C ALA A 33 -13.74 -52.77 -30.51
N GLU A 34 -12.75 -53.19 -31.31
CA GLU A 34 -12.40 -52.71 -32.67
C GLU A 34 -11.78 -51.32 -32.89
N GLU A 35 -11.31 -50.60 -31.86
CA GLU A 35 -10.40 -49.44 -32.02
C GLU A 35 -8.96 -49.79 -31.62
N SER A 36 -7.95 -49.13 -32.20
CA SER A 36 -6.54 -49.44 -31.94
C SER A 36 -6.07 -48.76 -30.66
N ILE A 37 -5.38 -49.46 -29.77
CA ILE A 37 -4.77 -48.87 -28.55
C ILE A 37 -3.67 -47.83 -28.84
N TYR A 38 -3.31 -47.65 -30.12
CA TYR A 38 -2.36 -46.64 -30.58
C TYR A 38 -3.04 -45.44 -31.26
N ASP A 39 -4.37 -45.47 -31.44
CA ASP A 39 -5.11 -44.35 -32.01
C ASP A 39 -5.11 -43.16 -31.02
N PRO A 40 -5.01 -41.89 -31.48
CA PRO A 40 -4.93 -40.75 -30.57
C PRO A 40 -6.15 -40.64 -29.65
N GLY A 41 -5.91 -40.64 -28.34
CA GLY A 41 -6.95 -40.59 -27.30
C GLY A 41 -7.54 -41.95 -26.91
N ALA A 42 -7.06 -43.06 -27.49
CA ALA A 42 -7.48 -44.39 -27.08
C ALA A 42 -6.96 -44.72 -25.65
N PRO A 43 -7.81 -45.31 -24.78
CA PRO A 43 -7.38 -45.72 -23.44
C PRO A 43 -6.40 -46.90 -23.50
N VAL A 44 -5.35 -46.85 -22.67
CA VAL A 44 -4.34 -47.91 -22.58
C VAL A 44 -4.17 -48.30 -21.12
N SER A 45 -4.57 -49.53 -20.79
CA SER A 45 -4.56 -50.03 -19.41
C SER A 45 -3.20 -49.86 -18.74
N ALA A 46 -3.18 -49.22 -17.57
CA ALA A 46 -1.95 -49.01 -16.82
C ALA A 46 -1.40 -50.34 -16.26
N VAL A 47 -0.08 -50.39 -16.05
CA VAL A 47 0.58 -51.45 -15.26
C VAL A 47 0.52 -51.18 -13.75
N GLY A 48 0.79 -52.21 -12.95
CA GLY A 48 0.91 -52.05 -11.49
C GLY A 48 2.26 -51.44 -11.07
N PHE A 49 2.36 -50.95 -9.83
CA PHE A 49 3.57 -50.30 -9.29
C PHE A 49 4.85 -51.16 -9.38
N GLY A 50 4.73 -52.49 -9.32
CA GLY A 50 5.87 -53.40 -9.43
C GLY A 50 6.28 -53.77 -10.87
N GLU A 51 5.43 -53.45 -11.85
CA GLU A 51 5.67 -53.63 -13.30
C GLU A 51 6.05 -52.29 -13.96
N ALA A 52 5.68 -51.16 -13.35
CA ALA A 52 5.91 -49.81 -13.84
C ALA A 52 7.39 -49.46 -14.00
N CYS A 53 7.74 -49.01 -15.20
CA CYS A 53 9.01 -48.38 -15.50
C CYS A 53 9.00 -46.92 -15.00
N GLY A 54 10.11 -46.48 -14.41
CA GLY A 54 10.35 -45.04 -14.24
C GLY A 54 10.51 -44.37 -15.61
N ILE A 55 9.84 -43.24 -15.81
CA ILE A 55 9.87 -42.44 -17.03
C ILE A 55 10.35 -41.04 -16.67
N ARG A 56 11.12 -40.40 -17.55
CA ARG A 56 11.54 -39.00 -17.42
C ARG A 56 11.42 -38.29 -18.76
N LEU A 57 10.94 -37.06 -18.73
CA LEU A 57 10.87 -36.18 -19.89
C LEU A 57 12.03 -35.18 -19.86
N PHE A 58 12.57 -34.88 -21.02
CA PHE A 58 13.57 -33.84 -21.22
C PHE A 58 13.16 -32.96 -22.40
N LEU A 59 13.34 -31.65 -22.26
CA LEU A 59 13.36 -30.73 -23.39
C LEU A 59 14.74 -30.82 -24.06
N GLN A 60 14.76 -30.99 -25.38
CA GLN A 60 15.98 -30.96 -26.18
C GLN A 60 16.14 -29.60 -26.85
N ASP A 61 17.27 -28.93 -26.60
CA ASP A 61 17.61 -27.65 -27.23
C ASP A 61 18.16 -27.83 -28.66
N GLU A 62 18.32 -26.72 -29.39
CA GLU A 62 18.83 -26.71 -30.77
C GLU A 62 20.27 -27.25 -30.91
N SER A 63 21.06 -27.22 -29.83
CA SER A 63 22.42 -27.79 -29.79
C SER A 63 22.43 -29.29 -29.46
N GLY A 64 21.26 -29.86 -29.14
CA GLY A 64 21.09 -31.25 -28.72
C GLY A 64 21.25 -31.47 -27.22
N GLY A 65 21.45 -30.42 -26.43
CA GLY A 65 21.46 -30.47 -24.96
C GLY A 65 20.10 -30.88 -24.40
N LEU A 66 20.10 -31.50 -23.22
CA LEU A 66 18.90 -32.03 -22.57
C LEU A 66 18.72 -31.39 -21.20
N SER A 67 17.59 -30.72 -20.99
CA SER A 67 17.13 -30.26 -19.68
C SER A 67 15.96 -31.13 -19.21
N PRO A 68 15.98 -31.67 -17.97
CA PRO A 68 14.83 -32.42 -17.45
C PRO A 68 13.63 -31.48 -17.29
N LEU A 69 12.43 -32.00 -17.54
CA LEU A 69 11.16 -31.32 -17.28
C LEU A 69 10.45 -31.96 -16.09
N ASN A 70 9.93 -31.12 -15.21
CA ASN A 70 9.16 -31.45 -14.01
C ASN A 70 7.85 -30.66 -14.02
N ASP A 71 6.95 -30.98 -13.09
CA ASP A 71 5.70 -30.24 -12.93
C ASP A 71 5.94 -28.77 -12.61
N GLY A 72 5.26 -27.89 -13.35
CA GLY A 72 5.36 -26.44 -13.21
C GLY A 72 6.47 -25.78 -14.03
N ASP A 73 7.39 -26.54 -14.63
CA ASP A 73 8.47 -25.99 -15.46
C ASP A 73 7.89 -25.23 -16.68
N TYR A 74 8.46 -24.05 -16.94
CA TYR A 74 8.05 -23.22 -18.08
C TYR A 74 8.64 -23.73 -19.39
N VAL A 75 7.76 -23.94 -20.39
CA VAL A 75 8.15 -24.24 -21.77
C VAL A 75 7.44 -23.28 -22.70
N GLU A 76 8.21 -22.48 -23.44
CA GLU A 76 7.69 -21.55 -24.44
C GLU A 76 6.85 -22.31 -25.50
N PRO A 77 5.61 -21.87 -25.81
CA PRO A 77 4.76 -22.53 -26.81
C PRO A 77 5.39 -22.67 -28.21
N GLY A 78 4.97 -23.69 -28.96
CA GLY A 78 5.47 -24.02 -30.30
C GLY A 78 5.86 -25.48 -30.46
N SER A 79 6.51 -25.83 -31.59
CA SER A 79 7.13 -27.16 -31.74
C SER A 79 8.33 -27.27 -30.81
N ARG A 80 8.33 -28.31 -29.97
CA ARG A 80 9.39 -28.59 -29.02
C ARG A 80 9.83 -30.04 -29.17
N ARG A 81 11.14 -30.25 -29.17
CA ARG A 81 11.69 -31.59 -29.22
C ARG A 81 11.76 -32.17 -27.82
N PHE A 82 11.00 -33.21 -27.58
CA PHE A 82 11.02 -33.96 -26.33
C PHE A 82 11.85 -35.23 -26.47
N ALA A 83 12.55 -35.58 -25.40
CA ALA A 83 13.25 -36.85 -25.25
C ALA A 83 12.74 -37.56 -23.99
N VAL A 84 12.25 -38.79 -24.16
CA VAL A 84 11.75 -39.66 -23.09
C VAL A 84 12.82 -40.70 -22.75
N GLU A 85 13.21 -40.72 -21.48
CA GLU A 85 14.09 -41.75 -20.90
C GLU A 85 13.26 -42.73 -20.07
N THR A 86 13.43 -44.03 -20.33
CA THR A 86 12.72 -45.11 -19.62
C THR A 86 13.70 -45.98 -18.86
N ALA A 87 13.43 -46.27 -17.59
CA ALA A 87 14.30 -47.08 -16.73
C ALA A 87 14.32 -48.58 -17.05
N CYS A 88 13.47 -49.05 -17.97
CA CYS A 88 13.37 -50.43 -18.41
C CYS A 88 14.19 -50.71 -19.68
N ASP A 89 14.45 -51.99 -19.95
CA ASP A 89 15.08 -52.45 -21.20
C ASP A 89 14.23 -51.99 -22.40
N PRO A 90 14.78 -51.30 -23.41
CA PRO A 90 14.06 -50.94 -24.63
C PRO A 90 13.36 -52.14 -25.32
N LEU A 91 13.87 -53.37 -25.16
CA LEU A 91 13.23 -54.59 -25.68
C LEU A 91 11.94 -54.99 -24.93
N SER A 92 11.64 -54.35 -23.80
CA SER A 92 10.40 -54.52 -23.02
C SER A 92 9.33 -53.48 -23.35
N ILE A 93 9.60 -52.58 -24.30
CA ILE A 93 8.71 -51.52 -24.77
C ILE A 93 8.41 -51.78 -26.26
N ASP A 94 7.14 -51.73 -26.63
CA ASP A 94 6.67 -51.81 -28.01
C ASP A 94 6.64 -50.41 -28.65
N ARG A 95 6.06 -49.43 -27.96
CA ARG A 95 6.01 -48.02 -28.37
C ARG A 95 6.08 -47.06 -27.19
N VAL A 96 6.52 -45.84 -27.44
CA VAL A 96 6.37 -44.71 -26.52
C VAL A 96 5.49 -43.66 -27.19
N LEU A 97 4.35 -43.36 -26.56
CA LEU A 97 3.40 -42.34 -27.01
C LEU A 97 3.50 -41.13 -26.09
N VAL A 98 3.47 -39.93 -26.65
CA VAL A 98 3.45 -38.66 -25.92
C VAL A 98 2.23 -37.88 -26.39
N SER A 99 1.29 -37.63 -25.49
CA SER A 99 0.00 -37.00 -25.79
C SER A 99 -0.28 -35.82 -24.86
N ASP A 100 -1.27 -35.00 -25.22
CA ASP A 100 -1.92 -34.06 -24.28
C ASP A 100 -3.02 -34.75 -23.44
N GLY A 101 -3.02 -36.09 -23.39
CA GLY A 101 -4.10 -36.92 -22.87
C GLY A 101 -5.36 -36.97 -23.76
N ALA A 102 -5.35 -36.30 -24.93
CA ALA A 102 -6.49 -36.14 -25.83
C ALA A 102 -6.30 -36.90 -27.15
N ALA A 103 -7.03 -36.43 -28.17
CA ALA A 103 -6.80 -36.75 -29.57
C ALA A 103 -5.49 -36.16 -30.17
N TYR A 104 -4.64 -35.44 -29.40
CA TYR A 104 -3.30 -35.06 -29.86
C TYR A 104 -2.24 -35.99 -29.26
N GLN A 105 -1.51 -36.70 -30.11
CA GLN A 105 -0.54 -37.71 -29.73
C GLN A 105 0.55 -37.82 -30.80
N GLU A 106 1.79 -37.94 -30.35
CA GLU A 106 2.98 -38.19 -31.16
C GLU A 106 3.65 -39.49 -30.71
N GLU A 107 4.22 -40.24 -31.65
CA GLU A 107 5.02 -41.44 -31.34
C GLU A 107 6.49 -41.06 -31.19
N ALA A 108 7.05 -41.27 -30.01
CA ALA A 108 8.46 -41.00 -29.74
C ALA A 108 9.32 -42.18 -30.23
N LEU A 109 10.24 -41.89 -31.15
CA LEU A 109 11.03 -42.90 -31.87
C LEU A 109 12.39 -43.12 -31.21
N PRO A 110 12.92 -44.36 -31.16
CA PRO A 110 14.17 -44.66 -30.48
C PRO A 110 15.37 -43.96 -31.14
N GLN A 111 16.08 -43.14 -30.36
CA GLN A 111 17.27 -42.39 -30.77
C GLN A 111 18.26 -42.29 -29.59
N ASP A 112 19.51 -42.68 -29.82
CA ASP A 112 20.64 -42.52 -28.88
C ASP A 112 20.39 -43.03 -27.44
N GLY A 113 19.55 -44.07 -27.29
CA GLY A 113 19.19 -44.69 -26.01
C GLY A 113 17.97 -44.08 -25.30
N ARG A 114 17.29 -43.13 -25.94
CA ARG A 114 16.01 -42.52 -25.50
C ARG A 114 14.98 -42.63 -26.63
N TYR A 115 13.76 -42.13 -26.41
CA TYR A 115 12.75 -41.98 -27.44
C TYR A 115 12.50 -40.49 -27.71
N THR A 116 12.50 -40.03 -28.96
CA THR A 116 12.39 -38.60 -29.29
C THR A 116 11.21 -38.31 -30.22
N CYS A 117 10.53 -37.19 -29.99
CA CYS A 117 9.46 -36.66 -30.83
C CYS A 117 9.53 -35.12 -30.91
N GLU A 118 8.97 -34.56 -31.97
CA GLU A 118 8.52 -33.16 -31.97
C GLU A 118 7.10 -33.15 -31.40
N PHE A 119 6.84 -32.27 -30.43
CA PHE A 119 5.55 -32.14 -29.76
C PHE A 119 5.10 -30.67 -29.79
N ALA A 120 3.84 -30.42 -30.15
CA ALA A 120 3.28 -29.08 -30.18
C ALA A 120 2.81 -28.64 -28.78
N VAL A 121 3.54 -27.73 -28.15
CA VAL A 121 3.13 -27.07 -26.89
C VAL A 121 2.20 -25.93 -27.24
N SER A 122 0.94 -25.97 -26.78
CA SER A 122 -0.05 -24.94 -27.08
C SER A 122 0.14 -23.66 -26.26
N ALA A 123 -0.31 -22.53 -26.80
CA ALA A 123 -0.44 -21.25 -26.09
C ALA A 123 -1.88 -20.99 -25.58
N ASP A 124 -2.85 -21.86 -25.91
CA ASP A 124 -4.29 -21.64 -25.71
C ASP A 124 -4.73 -21.64 -24.24
N ASP A 125 -3.99 -22.33 -23.38
CA ASP A 125 -4.22 -22.46 -21.94
C ASP A 125 -2.91 -22.12 -21.18
N LEU A 126 -2.97 -21.86 -19.87
CA LEU A 126 -1.79 -21.54 -19.03
C LEU A 126 -0.94 -22.75 -18.63
N TYR A 127 -1.52 -23.95 -18.76
CA TYR A 127 -0.89 -25.23 -18.51
C TYR A 127 -1.12 -26.19 -19.68
N GLN A 128 -0.08 -26.95 -20.02
CA GLN A 128 -0.13 -28.04 -20.98
C GLN A 128 0.19 -29.35 -20.26
N VAL A 129 -0.78 -30.26 -20.18
CA VAL A 129 -0.55 -31.65 -19.79
C VAL A 129 0.27 -32.35 -20.86
N VAL A 130 1.27 -33.13 -20.43
CA VAL A 130 2.00 -34.09 -21.26
C VAL A 130 1.87 -35.47 -20.59
N LEU A 131 1.08 -36.35 -21.19
CA LEU A 131 0.92 -37.75 -20.78
C LEU A 131 1.83 -38.64 -21.64
N ILE A 132 2.70 -39.39 -20.99
CA ILE A 132 3.67 -40.30 -21.60
C ILE A 132 3.23 -41.73 -21.32
N GLN A 133 3.13 -42.55 -22.36
CA GLN A 133 2.70 -43.95 -22.29
C GLN A 133 3.75 -44.84 -22.96
N ALA A 134 4.59 -45.49 -22.15
CA ALA A 134 5.50 -46.54 -22.62
C ALA A 134 4.71 -47.87 -22.66
N VAL A 135 4.19 -48.20 -23.84
CA VAL A 135 3.36 -49.38 -24.09
C VAL A 135 4.24 -50.62 -24.16
N HIS A 136 3.92 -51.62 -23.34
CA HIS A 136 4.59 -52.91 -23.31
C HIS A 136 3.99 -53.88 -24.35
N PRO A 137 4.71 -54.94 -24.77
CA PRO A 137 4.17 -56.02 -25.61
C PRO A 137 2.94 -56.76 -25.04
N SER A 138 2.58 -56.52 -23.77
CA SER A 138 1.35 -57.00 -23.14
C SER A 138 0.10 -56.18 -23.49
N GLY A 139 0.24 -55.04 -24.18
CA GLY A 139 -0.83 -54.07 -24.45
C GLY A 139 -1.14 -53.14 -23.28
N ARG A 140 -0.39 -53.21 -22.17
CA ARG A 140 -0.47 -52.30 -21.02
C ARG A 140 0.63 -51.25 -21.09
N ALA A 141 0.47 -50.10 -20.45
CA ALA A 141 1.48 -49.03 -20.43
C ALA A 141 2.01 -48.72 -19.03
N SER A 142 3.34 -48.51 -18.94
CA SER A 142 3.91 -47.65 -17.92
C SER A 142 3.59 -46.20 -18.29
N LYS A 143 2.94 -45.46 -17.39
CA LYS A 143 2.51 -44.07 -17.64
C LYS A 143 3.28 -43.06 -16.81
N GLU A 144 3.43 -41.85 -17.32
CA GLU A 144 3.91 -40.71 -16.53
C GLU A 144 3.22 -39.46 -17.03
N LYS A 145 2.97 -38.49 -16.15
CA LYS A 145 2.28 -37.26 -16.52
C LYS A 145 3.01 -36.08 -15.92
N ILE A 146 3.22 -35.06 -16.74
CA ILE A 146 3.91 -33.82 -16.37
C ILE A 146 3.04 -32.65 -16.81
N VAL A 147 2.88 -31.65 -15.94
CA VAL A 147 2.19 -30.40 -16.27
C VAL A 147 3.20 -29.29 -16.56
N LEU A 148 3.28 -28.87 -17.81
CA LEU A 148 4.13 -27.77 -18.24
C LEU A 148 3.40 -26.43 -18.10
N ARG A 149 4.09 -25.40 -17.61
CA ARG A 149 3.60 -24.02 -17.63
C ARG A 149 3.90 -23.41 -18.99
N THR A 150 2.89 -22.84 -19.65
CA THR A 150 2.98 -22.28 -21.02
C THR A 150 2.98 -20.75 -21.05
N ALA A 151 2.52 -20.12 -19.98
CA ALA A 151 2.65 -18.69 -19.75
C ALA A 151 3.94 -18.38 -18.96
N PRO A 152 4.73 -17.36 -19.32
CA PRO A 152 5.99 -17.07 -18.63
C PRO A 152 5.76 -16.81 -17.12
N PRO A 153 6.70 -17.22 -16.24
CA PRO A 153 6.71 -16.79 -14.85
C PRO A 153 7.03 -15.30 -14.74
N LEU A 154 6.68 -14.70 -13.60
CA LEU A 154 7.23 -13.39 -13.23
C LEU A 154 8.76 -13.51 -13.15
N PRO A 155 9.53 -12.52 -13.65
CA PRO A 155 10.98 -12.52 -13.51
C PRO A 155 11.41 -12.65 -12.03
N ALA A 156 12.46 -13.44 -11.78
CA ALA A 156 13.03 -13.54 -10.43
C ALA A 156 13.50 -12.17 -9.93
N GLY A 157 13.19 -11.84 -8.67
CA GLY A 157 13.46 -10.51 -8.10
C GLY A 157 12.53 -9.40 -8.62
N SER A 158 11.31 -9.74 -9.05
CA SER A 158 10.30 -8.76 -9.47
C SER A 158 8.92 -8.99 -8.84
N TYR A 159 8.10 -7.94 -8.87
CA TYR A 159 6.70 -7.96 -8.45
C TYR A 159 5.81 -7.35 -9.54
N ALA A 160 4.53 -7.69 -9.57
CA ALA A 160 3.61 -7.13 -10.55
C ALA A 160 3.18 -5.72 -10.11
N LYS A 161 3.56 -4.68 -10.87
CA LYS A 161 3.26 -3.27 -10.57
C LYS A 161 1.82 -2.89 -10.91
N ASN A 162 1.30 -3.37 -12.05
CA ASN A 162 -0.10 -3.21 -12.46
C ASN A 162 -0.94 -4.41 -11.97
N ALA A 163 -0.78 -4.80 -10.70
CA ALA A 163 -1.39 -6.02 -10.16
C ALA A 163 -2.89 -5.85 -9.93
N VAL A 164 -3.31 -4.69 -9.41
CA VAL A 164 -4.71 -4.24 -9.36
C VAL A 164 -4.77 -2.79 -9.86
N GLY A 165 -5.78 -2.45 -10.65
CA GLY A 165 -6.17 -1.07 -10.90
C GLY A 165 -7.53 -0.79 -10.26
N ILE A 166 -7.73 0.43 -9.75
CA ILE A 166 -8.92 0.86 -9.03
C ILE A 166 -9.42 2.17 -9.61
N LEU A 167 -10.73 2.26 -9.89
CA LEU A 167 -11.47 3.51 -10.09
C LEU A 167 -12.52 3.65 -8.99
N VAL A 168 -12.60 4.83 -8.38
CA VAL A 168 -13.59 5.20 -7.35
C VAL A 168 -14.27 6.50 -7.77
N ALA A 169 -15.60 6.51 -7.79
CA ALA A 169 -16.39 7.70 -8.12
C ALA A 169 -16.30 8.78 -7.02
N GLN A 170 -16.42 10.04 -7.44
CA GLN A 170 -16.37 11.21 -6.56
C GLN A 170 -17.37 11.12 -5.40
N GLU A 171 -18.57 10.59 -5.64
CA GLU A 171 -19.61 10.46 -4.62
C GLU A 171 -19.20 9.56 -3.43
N LEU A 172 -18.31 8.60 -3.63
CA LEU A 172 -17.78 7.75 -2.55
C LEU A 172 -16.68 8.46 -1.75
N LEU A 173 -15.88 9.31 -2.40
CA LEU A 173 -14.92 10.19 -1.72
C LEU A 173 -15.66 11.21 -0.83
N ASP A 174 -16.82 11.69 -1.30
CA ASP A 174 -17.67 12.59 -0.52
C ASP A 174 -18.21 11.97 0.79
N LEU A 175 -18.36 10.64 0.84
CA LEU A 175 -18.75 9.92 2.07
C LEU A 175 -17.62 9.88 3.10
N GLN A 176 -16.35 9.76 2.66
CA GLN A 176 -15.18 9.64 3.55
C GLN A 176 -14.87 10.92 4.36
N LYS A 177 -15.58 12.03 4.14
CA LYS A 177 -15.26 13.33 4.76
C LYS A 177 -15.32 13.34 6.29
N GLN A 178 -16.21 12.54 6.89
CA GLN A 178 -16.35 12.49 8.35
C GLN A 178 -15.24 11.65 8.97
N ASP A 179 -14.94 10.52 8.37
CA ASP A 179 -13.92 9.59 8.85
C ASP A 179 -12.50 10.14 8.61
N LEU A 180 -12.26 10.81 7.47
CA LEU A 180 -11.03 11.57 7.24
C LEU A 180 -10.89 12.74 8.21
N ALA A 181 -11.98 13.42 8.59
CA ALA A 181 -11.92 14.48 9.59
C ALA A 181 -11.47 13.92 10.96
N ALA A 182 -12.00 12.77 11.38
CA ALA A 182 -11.60 12.12 12.62
C ALA A 182 -10.13 11.67 12.60
N LEU A 183 -9.67 11.05 11.51
CA LEU A 183 -8.27 10.63 11.34
C LEU A 183 -7.31 11.84 11.31
N LEU A 184 -7.65 12.90 10.58
CA LEU A 184 -6.85 14.12 10.56
C LEU A 184 -6.78 14.79 11.94
N ASP A 185 -7.86 14.76 12.72
CA ASP A 185 -7.86 15.31 14.07
C ASP A 185 -6.85 14.59 14.97
N GLU A 186 -6.92 13.26 15.05
CA GLU A 186 -5.96 12.45 15.80
C GLU A 186 -4.51 12.77 15.42
N LYS A 187 -4.19 12.78 14.12
CA LYS A 187 -2.82 12.98 13.64
C LYS A 187 -2.34 14.43 13.81
N ILE A 188 -3.23 15.42 13.75
CA ILE A 188 -2.92 16.82 14.06
C ILE A 188 -2.70 17.00 15.57
N GLN A 189 -3.43 16.28 16.44
CA GLN A 189 -3.20 16.27 17.88
C GLN A 189 -1.80 15.76 18.24
N GLU A 190 -1.37 14.67 17.60
CA GLU A 190 -0.05 14.07 17.76
C GLU A 190 1.05 15.01 17.22
N LEU A 191 0.87 15.57 16.01
CA LEU A 191 1.80 16.53 15.40
C LEU A 191 1.99 17.78 16.27
N PHE A 192 0.91 18.43 16.71
CA PHE A 192 0.99 19.63 17.56
C PHE A 192 1.65 19.31 18.92
N SER A 193 1.41 18.11 19.45
CA SER A 193 2.05 17.63 20.68
C SER A 193 3.54 17.36 20.50
N SER A 194 3.97 16.88 19.32
CA SER A 194 5.38 16.67 18.95
C SER A 194 6.11 17.99 18.81
N ILE A 195 5.59 18.92 18.01
CA ILE A 195 6.14 20.27 17.80
C ILE A 195 6.38 20.99 19.14
N ARG A 196 5.40 20.98 20.04
CA ARG A 196 5.51 21.61 21.37
C ARG A 196 6.57 20.94 22.27
N GLN A 197 6.85 19.65 22.09
CA GLN A 197 7.89 18.93 22.85
C GLN A 197 9.29 19.16 22.28
N ASN A 198 9.41 19.26 20.96
CA ASN A 198 10.70 19.36 20.26
C ASN A 198 11.20 20.82 20.18
N SER A 199 10.31 21.81 20.23
CA SER A 199 10.63 23.25 20.12
C SER A 199 10.13 24.11 21.30
N PRO A 200 10.37 23.73 22.58
CA PRO A 200 9.82 24.42 23.76
C PRO A 200 10.48 25.79 24.04
N SER A 201 11.61 26.10 23.41
CA SER A 201 12.21 27.45 23.40
C SER A 201 11.50 28.42 22.47
N PHE A 202 10.68 27.92 21.55
CA PHE A 202 10.09 28.70 20.46
C PHE A 202 8.57 28.81 20.56
N ILE A 203 7.89 27.73 20.91
CA ILE A 203 6.44 27.62 20.94
C ILE A 203 6.01 27.43 22.40
N THR A 204 5.33 28.43 22.95
CA THR A 204 4.91 28.48 24.35
C THR A 204 3.51 27.93 24.57
N ASP A 205 2.62 28.05 23.57
CA ASP A 205 1.34 27.36 23.49
C ASP A 205 1.05 26.98 22.03
N LEU A 206 0.68 25.73 21.80
CA LEU A 206 0.18 25.24 20.52
C LEU A 206 -0.89 24.17 20.79
N ARG A 207 -2.11 24.45 20.32
CA ARG A 207 -3.29 23.60 20.43
C ARG A 207 -4.38 24.11 19.50
N TYR A 208 -5.43 23.32 19.34
CA TYR A 208 -6.63 23.65 18.58
C TYR A 208 -7.85 23.08 19.31
N GLY A 209 -9.05 23.40 18.84
CA GLY A 209 -10.27 22.78 19.34
C GLY A 209 -10.71 23.17 20.75
N ASP A 210 -11.74 22.50 21.26
CA ASP A 210 -12.32 22.78 22.59
C ASP A 210 -11.69 21.98 23.74
N SER A 211 -10.74 21.09 23.40
CA SER A 211 -10.02 20.16 24.29
C SER A 211 -10.85 18.99 24.85
N ASP A 212 -12.04 18.69 24.29
CA ASP A 212 -12.76 17.44 24.53
C ASP A 212 -12.34 16.37 23.49
N PRO A 213 -11.70 15.26 23.89
CA PRO A 213 -11.27 14.20 22.96
C PRO A 213 -12.44 13.39 22.37
N SER A 214 -13.70 13.74 22.68
CA SER A 214 -14.89 13.14 22.06
C SER A 214 -15.52 13.98 20.95
N THR A 215 -14.96 15.16 20.65
CA THR A 215 -15.34 16.02 19.53
C THR A 215 -14.26 16.06 18.47
N VAL A 216 -14.68 16.04 17.20
CA VAL A 216 -13.81 16.27 16.05
C VAL A 216 -13.81 17.77 15.73
N ASP A 217 -12.66 18.41 15.90
CA ASP A 217 -12.41 19.83 15.69
C ASP A 217 -11.83 20.15 14.30
N VAL A 218 -11.41 19.12 13.55
CA VAL A 218 -11.16 19.21 12.11
C VAL A 218 -12.47 19.12 11.30
N VAL A 219 -12.57 19.92 10.23
CA VAL A 219 -13.69 19.90 9.28
C VAL A 219 -13.17 19.72 7.86
N VAL A 220 -13.41 18.57 7.25
CA VAL A 220 -13.14 18.37 5.81
C VAL A 220 -14.30 18.96 4.99
N HIS A 221 -13.99 19.93 4.13
CA HIS A 221 -14.95 20.57 3.24
C HIS A 221 -15.08 19.80 1.92
N SER A 222 -13.95 19.41 1.33
CA SER A 222 -13.92 18.64 0.08
C SER A 222 -12.74 17.65 0.01
N ILE A 223 -13.00 16.54 -0.70
CA ILE A 223 -12.06 15.51 -1.12
C ILE A 223 -12.40 15.29 -2.60
N ASP A 224 -11.83 16.11 -3.47
CA ASP A 224 -12.22 16.17 -4.87
C ASP A 224 -11.22 15.37 -5.71
N ALA A 225 -11.68 14.39 -6.48
CA ALA A 225 -10.92 13.85 -7.60
C ALA A 225 -10.70 14.98 -8.62
N VAL A 226 -9.45 15.19 -9.03
CA VAL A 226 -9.07 16.31 -9.89
C VAL A 226 -8.11 15.89 -10.97
N ARG A 227 -8.09 16.69 -12.04
CA ARG A 227 -7.03 16.70 -13.03
C ARG A 227 -6.71 18.15 -13.31
N PHE A 228 -5.53 18.59 -12.88
CA PHE A 228 -5.13 19.99 -12.94
C PHE A 228 -4.10 20.22 -14.03
N ASP A 229 -4.41 21.04 -15.04
CA ASP A 229 -3.52 21.22 -16.20
C ASP A 229 -2.17 21.87 -15.86
N ALA A 230 -2.08 22.59 -14.73
CA ALA A 230 -0.81 23.16 -14.26
C ALA A 230 0.06 22.12 -13.53
N GLU A 231 -0.54 21.19 -12.79
CA GLU A 231 0.14 20.08 -12.12
C GLU A 231 -0.45 18.73 -12.59
N PRO A 232 0.01 18.17 -13.74
CA PRO A 232 -0.62 17.02 -14.38
C PRO A 232 -0.58 15.70 -13.59
N SER A 233 0.19 15.64 -12.49
CA SER A 233 0.26 14.53 -11.54
C SER A 233 -0.84 14.60 -10.46
N ALA A 234 -1.44 15.77 -10.22
CA ALA A 234 -2.48 15.94 -9.22
C ALA A 234 -3.70 15.06 -9.55
N VAL A 235 -4.10 14.21 -8.60
CA VAL A 235 -5.28 13.34 -8.70
C VAL A 235 -6.35 13.63 -7.64
N LEU A 236 -5.97 14.27 -6.55
CA LEU A 236 -6.86 14.69 -5.47
C LEU A 236 -6.64 16.16 -5.11
N ARG A 237 -7.70 16.79 -4.61
CA ARG A 237 -7.63 18.05 -3.88
C ARG A 237 -8.37 17.88 -2.56
N VAL A 238 -7.69 18.18 -1.46
CA VAL A 238 -8.26 18.08 -0.12
C VAL A 238 -8.29 19.46 0.50
N ARG A 239 -9.45 19.83 1.05
CA ARG A 239 -9.65 21.12 1.71
C ARG A 239 -10.31 20.91 3.06
N PHE A 240 -9.64 21.34 4.12
CA PHE A 240 -10.11 21.18 5.49
C PHE A 240 -9.80 22.40 6.37
N THR A 241 -10.47 22.51 7.51
CA THR A 241 -10.22 23.53 8.53
C THR A 241 -9.92 22.88 9.86
N ILE A 242 -8.84 23.31 10.50
CA ILE A 242 -8.55 23.04 11.91
C ILE A 242 -9.19 24.18 12.72
N ARG A 243 -10.13 23.86 13.62
CA ARG A 243 -10.86 24.89 14.38
C ARG A 243 -10.09 25.45 15.57
N ASP A 244 -10.37 26.71 15.89
CA ASP A 244 -9.98 27.34 17.15
C ASP A 244 -8.46 27.27 17.48
N VAL A 245 -7.61 27.27 16.45
CA VAL A 245 -6.15 27.18 16.63
C VAL A 245 -5.65 28.31 17.52
N THR A 246 -4.86 27.92 18.51
CA THR A 246 -4.17 28.80 19.45
C THR A 246 -2.68 28.55 19.31
N LEU A 247 -1.95 29.61 18.96
CA LEU A 247 -0.51 29.60 18.75
C LEU A 247 0.08 30.81 19.47
N ALA A 248 0.97 30.55 20.43
CA ALA A 248 1.83 31.51 21.08
C ALA A 248 3.29 31.07 20.86
N ALA A 249 4.10 31.99 20.35
CA ALA A 249 5.46 31.70 19.94
C ALA A 249 6.38 32.92 20.02
N LEU A 250 7.69 32.66 19.90
CA LEU A 250 8.76 33.63 20.01
C LEU A 250 8.73 34.37 21.38
N PRO A 251 8.96 33.64 22.49
CA PRO A 251 8.99 34.24 23.83
C PRO A 251 10.17 35.20 23.97
N MET A 252 9.89 36.42 24.45
CA MET A 252 10.88 37.45 24.71
C MET A 252 10.46 38.31 25.91
N PHE A 253 11.35 38.52 26.87
CA PHE A 253 11.10 39.33 28.08
C PHE A 253 9.79 38.97 28.81
N GLY A 254 9.46 37.68 28.85
CA GLY A 254 8.25 37.13 29.48
C GLY A 254 6.94 37.39 28.72
N GLN A 255 6.98 37.74 27.44
CA GLN A 255 5.82 37.94 26.55
C GLN A 255 6.01 37.18 25.23
N ASP A 256 4.93 36.71 24.61
CA ASP A 256 4.97 36.08 23.29
C ASP A 256 4.85 37.13 22.18
N PHE A 257 5.88 37.23 21.33
CA PHE A 257 5.91 38.17 20.20
C PHE A 257 4.83 37.83 19.16
N LEU A 258 4.60 36.52 18.96
CA LEU A 258 3.53 35.99 18.14
C LEU A 258 2.44 35.38 19.03
N SER A 259 1.19 35.76 18.79
CA SER A 259 0.06 35.29 19.59
C SER A 259 -1.25 35.37 18.82
N THR A 260 -1.96 34.25 18.73
CA THR A 260 -3.34 34.14 18.23
C THR A 260 -4.08 33.05 19.02
N SER A 261 -5.40 33.17 19.16
CA SER A 261 -6.23 32.22 19.89
C SER A 261 -7.64 32.16 19.30
N ALA A 262 -8.27 30.99 19.35
CA ALA A 262 -9.59 30.72 18.76
C ALA A 262 -9.67 31.19 17.29
N ASN A 263 -8.68 30.78 16.49
CA ASN A 263 -8.51 31.24 15.12
C ASN A 263 -8.43 30.05 14.15
N ASP A 264 -9.51 29.80 13.40
CA ASP A 264 -9.56 28.70 12.44
C ASP A 264 -8.44 28.79 11.40
N LEU A 265 -7.77 27.66 11.13
CA LEU A 265 -6.77 27.51 10.08
C LEU A 265 -7.36 26.67 8.93
N LEU A 266 -7.59 27.30 7.78
CA LEU A 266 -7.96 26.62 6.54
C LEU A 266 -6.71 26.10 5.84
N VAL A 267 -6.75 24.85 5.38
CA VAL A 267 -5.76 24.22 4.51
C VAL A 267 -6.45 23.76 3.22
N ASP A 268 -5.82 24.01 2.08
CA ASP A 268 -6.28 23.64 0.74
C ASP A 268 -5.06 23.18 -0.06
N ALA A 269 -5.04 21.93 -0.53
CA ALA A 269 -3.90 21.33 -1.21
C ALA A 269 -4.34 20.41 -2.36
N TYR A 270 -3.59 20.44 -3.46
CA TYR A 270 -3.62 19.39 -4.47
C TYR A 270 -2.58 18.33 -4.11
N LEU A 271 -2.87 17.06 -4.42
CA LEU A 271 -1.95 15.98 -4.14
C LEU A 271 -1.91 14.92 -5.23
N ALA A 272 -0.70 14.40 -5.44
CA ALA A 272 -0.42 13.17 -6.16
C ALA A 272 -0.22 12.03 -5.15
N VAL A 273 -0.49 10.81 -5.58
CA VAL A 273 -0.08 9.60 -4.86
C VAL A 273 1.06 8.97 -5.65
N ASP A 274 2.24 8.96 -5.06
CA ASP A 274 3.47 8.41 -5.61
C ASP A 274 3.95 7.22 -4.76
N ASP A 275 4.77 6.38 -5.36
CA ASP A 275 5.24 5.11 -4.81
C ASP A 275 6.71 5.09 -4.37
N SER A 276 7.42 6.21 -4.51
CA SER A 276 8.87 6.29 -4.30
C SER A 276 9.26 7.49 -3.44
N GLY A 277 9.85 7.22 -2.27
CA GLY A 277 10.39 8.26 -1.37
C GLY A 277 11.70 8.86 -1.87
N GLU A 278 12.25 9.83 -1.15
CA GLU A 278 13.50 10.53 -1.54
C GLU A 278 14.70 9.59 -1.74
N GLY A 279 14.74 8.45 -1.04
CA GLY A 279 15.77 7.41 -1.20
C GLY A 279 15.62 6.54 -2.45
N GLY A 280 14.49 6.61 -3.16
CA GLY A 280 14.11 5.68 -4.24
C GLY A 280 13.58 4.33 -3.74
N GLU A 281 13.35 4.20 -2.43
CA GLU A 281 12.67 3.05 -1.82
C GLU A 281 11.17 3.12 -2.09
N VAL A 282 10.51 1.95 -2.17
CA VAL A 282 9.06 1.89 -2.40
C VAL A 282 8.32 2.14 -1.09
N CYS A 283 7.54 3.23 -1.05
CA CYS A 283 6.73 3.65 0.11
C CYS A 283 5.47 4.40 -0.39
N LEU A 284 4.55 4.76 0.50
CA LEU A 284 3.38 5.56 0.12
C LEU A 284 3.72 7.04 0.28
N VAL A 285 3.75 7.80 -0.81
CA VAL A 285 4.06 9.24 -0.79
C VAL A 285 2.84 10.04 -1.21
N LEU A 286 2.40 10.95 -0.33
CA LEU A 286 1.44 12.00 -0.66
C LEU A 286 2.23 13.26 -1.01
N ASP A 287 2.48 13.49 -2.29
CA ASP A 287 3.17 14.70 -2.78
C ASP A 287 2.14 15.82 -2.91
N LEU A 288 2.36 16.93 -2.20
CA LEU A 288 1.47 18.10 -2.15
C LEU A 288 1.81 19.12 -3.26
N LEU A 289 2.77 18.81 -4.13
CA LEU A 289 3.07 19.51 -5.40
C LEU A 289 3.39 21.01 -5.21
N ASP A 290 4.01 21.37 -4.08
CA ASP A 290 4.22 22.76 -3.61
C ASP A 290 2.94 23.63 -3.67
N SER A 291 1.75 23.00 -3.62
CA SER A 291 0.45 23.61 -3.93
C SER A 291 -0.35 24.05 -2.69
N VAL A 292 0.17 23.78 -1.49
CA VAL A 292 -0.52 24.01 -0.22
C VAL A 292 -0.80 25.50 -0.01
N SER A 293 -2.06 25.80 0.32
CA SER A 293 -2.48 27.10 0.82
C SER A 293 -2.98 26.95 2.25
N ALA A 294 -2.30 27.62 3.19
CA ALA A 294 -2.71 27.74 4.57
C ALA A 294 -3.22 29.17 4.84
N ALA A 295 -4.38 29.32 5.47
CA ALA A 295 -4.99 30.62 5.73
C ALA A 295 -5.77 30.68 7.05
N PHE A 296 -5.40 31.59 7.94
CA PHE A 296 -6.11 31.84 9.19
C PHE A 296 -7.38 32.69 8.96
N SER A 297 -8.42 32.47 9.77
CA SER A 297 -9.69 33.20 9.69
C SER A 297 -9.59 34.65 10.18
N GLN A 298 -8.79 34.90 11.22
CA GLN A 298 -8.59 36.21 11.85
C GLN A 298 -7.15 36.71 11.64
N PRO A 299 -6.94 38.04 11.55
CA PRO A 299 -5.61 38.60 11.40
C PRO A 299 -4.87 38.69 12.73
N PHE A 300 -3.55 38.44 12.70
CA PHE A 300 -2.63 38.64 13.81
C PHE A 300 -1.25 39.03 13.25
N PHE A 301 -0.35 39.45 14.13
CA PHE A 301 0.99 39.90 13.76
C PHE A 301 1.84 38.75 13.20
N LEU A 302 2.52 38.97 12.07
CA LEU A 302 3.26 37.97 11.26
C LEU A 302 2.41 36.84 10.64
N ARG A 303 1.08 37.02 10.54
CA ARG A 303 0.17 36.04 9.95
C ARG A 303 0.64 35.51 8.58
N SER A 304 0.93 36.38 7.60
CA SER A 304 1.31 35.93 6.24
C SER A 304 2.64 35.18 6.20
N SER A 305 3.53 35.43 7.15
CA SER A 305 4.79 34.69 7.32
C SER A 305 4.54 33.29 7.87
N ILE A 306 3.67 33.14 8.88
CA ILE A 306 3.30 31.82 9.43
C ILE A 306 2.48 31.00 8.42
N GLU A 307 1.51 31.62 7.73
CA GLU A 307 0.72 30.98 6.66
C GLU A 307 1.64 30.39 5.57
N HIS A 308 2.62 31.16 5.12
CA HIS A 308 3.60 30.70 4.15
C HIS A 308 4.56 29.65 4.71
N MET A 309 5.01 29.78 5.95
CA MET A 309 5.89 28.81 6.60
C MET A 309 5.23 27.42 6.63
N ILE A 310 3.98 27.34 7.12
CA ILE A 310 3.15 26.13 7.12
C ILE A 310 3.05 25.55 5.71
N ALA A 311 2.71 26.37 4.71
CA ALA A 311 2.62 25.95 3.32
C ALA A 311 3.96 25.47 2.72
N SER A 312 5.08 26.04 3.15
CA SER A 312 6.42 25.75 2.61
C SER A 312 7.11 24.52 3.22
N GLU A 313 6.68 24.10 4.41
CA GLU A 313 7.12 22.87 5.07
C GLU A 313 6.24 21.67 4.66
N LEU A 314 4.94 21.87 4.43
CA LEU A 314 4.02 20.85 3.93
C LEU A 314 4.22 20.57 2.44
N ARG A 315 5.28 19.84 2.07
CA ARG A 315 5.58 19.47 0.67
C ARG A 315 5.25 18.03 0.31
N LYS A 316 5.64 17.09 1.16
CA LYS A 316 5.43 15.65 0.98
C LYS A 316 5.10 15.03 2.33
N ILE A 317 4.28 13.99 2.31
CA ILE A 317 4.06 13.11 3.46
C ILE A 317 4.49 11.72 3.01
N GLU A 318 5.65 11.28 3.48
CA GLU A 318 6.09 9.89 3.29
C GLU A 318 5.51 9.02 4.41
N LEU A 319 4.88 7.92 4.03
CA LEU A 319 4.21 6.97 4.91
C LEU A 319 4.84 5.58 4.75
N PRO A 320 4.84 4.75 5.82
CA PRO A 320 5.28 3.36 5.74
C PRO A 320 4.66 2.59 4.55
N PRO A 321 5.38 1.65 3.93
CA PRO A 321 4.81 0.77 2.93
C PRO A 321 3.61 0.00 3.48
N LEU A 322 2.51 -0.06 2.73
CA LEU A 322 1.35 -0.84 3.14
C LEU A 322 1.73 -2.32 3.18
N SER A 323 1.71 -2.92 4.37
CA SER A 323 1.98 -4.34 4.56
C SER A 323 1.04 -4.97 5.57
N PHE A 324 0.65 -6.22 5.32
CA PHE A 324 -0.14 -7.01 6.26
C PHE A 324 0.45 -8.40 6.46
N ASP A 325 0.24 -8.92 7.66
CA ASP A 325 0.76 -10.20 8.15
C ASP A 325 -0.38 -11.24 8.11
N SER A 326 -0.15 -12.41 7.53
CA SER A 326 -1.19 -13.45 7.42
C SER A 326 -1.55 -14.12 8.76
N ALA A 327 -0.73 -13.95 9.81
CA ALA A 327 -0.88 -14.67 11.08
C ALA A 327 -0.69 -13.82 12.34
N GLY A 328 0.04 -12.70 12.27
CA GLY A 328 0.34 -11.85 13.43
C GLY A 328 -0.50 -10.58 13.56
N GLY A 329 -1.26 -10.20 12.53
CA GLY A 329 -1.75 -8.84 12.31
C GLY A 329 -2.98 -8.37 13.11
N GLY A 330 -3.48 -9.12 14.08
CA GLY A 330 -4.66 -8.73 14.89
C GLY A 330 -6.02 -8.83 14.18
N TYR A 331 -6.05 -8.62 12.87
CA TYR A 331 -7.17 -8.89 11.97
C TYR A 331 -7.12 -10.33 11.47
N ASP A 332 -8.22 -11.08 11.61
CA ASP A 332 -8.35 -12.42 11.00
C ASP A 332 -8.84 -12.23 9.55
N PRO A 333 -8.16 -12.75 8.51
CA PRO A 333 -8.67 -12.70 7.13
C PRO A 333 -10.10 -13.27 6.98
N ALA A 334 -10.57 -14.08 7.93
CA ALA A 334 -11.95 -14.52 8.03
C ALA A 334 -12.97 -13.39 8.29
N GLU A 335 -12.58 -12.27 8.89
CA GLU A 335 -13.45 -11.14 9.22
C GLU A 335 -13.89 -10.37 7.96
N PHE A 336 -13.05 -10.37 6.92
CA PHE A 336 -13.37 -9.80 5.60
C PHE A 336 -14.09 -10.81 4.67
N LEU A 337 -14.27 -12.05 5.10
CA LEU A 337 -15.01 -13.06 4.36
C LEU A 337 -16.48 -13.10 4.80
N PRO A 338 -17.43 -13.39 3.89
CA PRO A 338 -18.83 -13.57 4.23
C PRO A 338 -19.02 -14.52 5.42
N GLY A 339 -19.67 -14.11 6.50
CA GLY A 339 -19.89 -15.02 7.64
C GLY A 339 -20.62 -16.33 7.26
N GLN A 340 -21.46 -16.28 6.20
CA GLN A 340 -22.10 -17.43 5.58
C GLN A 340 -22.17 -17.29 4.05
N VAL A 341 -22.22 -18.43 3.36
CA VAL A 341 -22.35 -18.56 1.90
C VAL A 341 -23.37 -19.65 1.52
N GLU A 342 -24.03 -19.51 0.38
CA GLU A 342 -25.09 -20.42 -0.08
C GLU A 342 -24.60 -21.48 -1.07
N VAL A 343 -24.63 -22.70 -0.55
CA VAL A 343 -23.90 -23.90 -0.98
C VAL A 343 -24.60 -24.81 -2.00
N PHE A 344 -24.76 -24.52 -3.30
CA PHE A 344 -25.81 -25.20 -4.11
C PHE A 344 -27.20 -25.07 -3.45
N GLY A 345 -27.48 -23.89 -2.87
CA GLY A 345 -28.68 -23.65 -2.07
C GLY A 345 -28.67 -24.25 -0.66
N SER A 346 -27.52 -24.69 -0.13
CA SER A 346 -27.36 -25.13 1.27
C SER A 346 -26.46 -24.17 2.04
N VAL A 347 -26.99 -23.47 3.03
CA VAL A 347 -26.23 -22.46 3.80
C VAL A 347 -25.05 -23.08 4.56
N VAL A 348 -23.91 -22.39 4.51
CA VAL A 348 -22.61 -22.82 5.04
C VAL A 348 -21.93 -21.64 5.74
N ASN A 349 -21.24 -21.89 6.85
CA ASN A 349 -20.41 -20.88 7.53
C ASN A 349 -18.99 -20.86 6.94
N VAL A 350 -18.45 -19.69 6.58
CA VAL A 350 -17.13 -19.60 5.92
C VAL A 350 -15.97 -19.83 6.87
N HIS A 351 -16.07 -19.41 8.13
CA HIS A 351 -15.07 -19.72 9.14
C HIS A 351 -14.89 -21.25 9.28
N GLU A 352 -15.98 -22.03 9.23
CA GLU A 352 -15.95 -23.50 9.15
C GLU A 352 -15.38 -24.08 7.83
N LEU A 353 -15.21 -23.27 6.76
CA LEU A 353 -14.59 -23.71 5.49
C LEU A 353 -13.07 -23.56 5.48
N ILE A 354 -12.61 -22.47 6.08
CA ILE A 354 -11.19 -22.14 6.21
C ILE A 354 -10.56 -22.77 7.46
N GLU A 355 -11.37 -23.30 8.39
CA GLU A 355 -10.93 -24.08 9.55
C GLU A 355 -10.07 -25.31 9.12
N GLY A 356 -8.74 -25.15 9.17
CA GLY A 356 -7.76 -26.15 8.69
C GLY A 356 -7.09 -25.83 7.35
N PHE A 357 -7.38 -24.68 6.75
CA PHE A 357 -6.44 -23.97 5.88
C PHE A 357 -5.59 -23.06 6.76
N GLU A 358 -4.45 -23.56 7.21
CA GLU A 358 -3.37 -22.68 7.64
C GLU A 358 -2.88 -21.93 6.39
N LEU A 359 -3.36 -20.70 6.20
CA LEU A 359 -2.65 -19.71 5.38
C LEU A 359 -1.23 -19.65 5.92
N ASP A 360 -0.22 -19.81 5.06
CA ASP A 360 1.18 -19.91 5.47
C ASP A 360 1.53 -18.78 6.45
N PRO A 361 1.71 -19.08 7.76
CA PRO A 361 1.86 -18.06 8.79
C PRO A 361 3.26 -17.42 8.74
N GLY A 362 4.13 -17.92 7.86
CA GLY A 362 5.44 -17.37 7.57
C GLY A 362 5.46 -16.44 6.36
N ARG A 363 4.38 -15.71 6.02
CA ARG A 363 4.38 -14.73 4.92
C ARG A 363 3.79 -13.37 5.26
N ARG A 364 4.41 -12.31 4.73
CA ARG A 364 3.93 -10.93 4.74
C ARG A 364 3.61 -10.48 3.31
N PHE A 365 2.49 -9.79 3.14
CA PHE A 365 2.08 -9.20 1.88
C PHE A 365 2.37 -7.70 1.91
N PHE A 366 2.74 -7.15 0.75
CA PHE A 366 3.05 -5.74 0.55
C PHE A 366 2.25 -5.20 -0.63
N ALA A 367 1.68 -4.01 -0.43
CA ALA A 367 1.02 -3.24 -1.45
C ALA A 367 1.80 -1.95 -1.71
N ASP A 368 2.00 -1.68 -3.00
CA ASP A 368 2.70 -0.53 -3.54
C ASP A 368 1.66 0.33 -4.26
N VAL A 369 1.42 1.54 -3.77
CA VAL A 369 0.26 2.36 -4.15
C VAL A 369 0.70 3.58 -4.92
N TYR A 370 0.11 3.81 -6.08
CA TYR A 370 0.40 4.97 -6.92
C TYR A 370 -0.87 5.46 -7.64
N SER A 371 -0.84 6.72 -8.05
CA SER A 371 -1.91 7.34 -8.82
C SER A 371 -1.82 7.00 -10.32
N ILE A 372 -2.94 7.08 -11.03
CA ILE A 372 -2.98 6.96 -12.50
C ILE A 372 -3.57 8.25 -13.11
N PRO A 373 -2.82 9.37 -13.17
CA PRO A 373 -3.37 10.68 -13.54
C PRO A 373 -3.98 10.75 -14.95
N GLY A 374 -3.55 9.86 -15.85
CA GLY A 374 -4.13 9.72 -17.19
C GLY A 374 -5.55 9.16 -17.20
N ALA A 375 -5.95 8.40 -16.17
CA ALA A 375 -7.27 7.82 -15.99
C ALA A 375 -8.14 8.59 -14.99
N THR A 376 -7.54 9.33 -14.05
CA THR A 376 -8.27 10.24 -13.14
C THR A 376 -8.99 11.35 -13.91
N THR A 377 -10.20 11.69 -13.42
CA THR A 377 -10.99 12.83 -13.90
C THR A 377 -11.63 13.57 -12.71
N HIS A 378 -12.52 14.52 -12.99
CA HIS A 378 -13.27 15.24 -11.95
C HIS A 378 -14.46 14.45 -11.38
N GLU A 379 -14.75 13.26 -11.93
CA GLU A 379 -15.85 12.39 -11.48
C GLU A 379 -15.33 11.06 -10.88
N MET A 380 -14.04 10.75 -11.04
CA MET A 380 -13.44 9.50 -10.56
C MET A 380 -11.93 9.61 -10.30
N LEU A 381 -11.49 9.05 -9.18
CA LEU A 381 -10.09 8.85 -8.81
C LEU A 381 -9.58 7.52 -9.38
N ALA A 382 -8.39 7.53 -9.99
CA ALA A 382 -7.71 6.33 -10.47
C ALA A 382 -6.43 6.03 -9.69
N LEU A 383 -6.36 4.82 -9.11
CA LEU A 383 -5.20 4.31 -8.38
C LEU A 383 -4.73 2.98 -8.98
N GLY A 384 -3.44 2.69 -8.84
CA GLY A 384 -2.83 1.40 -9.13
C GLY A 384 -2.22 0.80 -7.87
N LEU A 385 -2.25 -0.52 -7.79
CA LEU A 385 -1.61 -1.30 -6.75
C LEU A 385 -0.65 -2.31 -7.37
N GLY A 386 0.62 -2.23 -6.98
CA GLY A 386 1.58 -3.31 -7.10
C GLY A 386 1.45 -4.28 -5.92
N LEU A 387 1.56 -5.59 -6.17
CA LEU A 387 1.45 -6.61 -5.12
C LEU A 387 2.70 -7.49 -5.04
N CYS A 388 3.24 -7.61 -3.83
CA CYS A 388 4.36 -8.48 -3.51
C CYS A 388 4.04 -9.34 -2.27
N SER A 389 4.66 -10.51 -2.17
CA SER A 389 4.64 -11.37 -0.98
C SER A 389 6.06 -11.86 -0.68
N GLN A 390 6.46 -11.83 0.58
CA GLN A 390 7.72 -12.37 1.08
C GLN A 390 7.49 -13.30 2.26
N THR A 391 8.42 -14.23 2.46
CA THR A 391 8.55 -15.02 3.68
C THR A 391 8.94 -14.13 4.86
N SER A 392 8.31 -14.29 6.02
CA SER A 392 8.46 -13.42 7.20
C SER A 392 9.88 -13.42 7.78
N GLU A 393 10.70 -14.42 7.47
CA GLU A 393 12.14 -14.46 7.81
C GLU A 393 13.00 -13.51 6.95
N ASP A 394 12.53 -13.15 5.75
CA ASP A 394 13.24 -12.29 4.79
C ASP A 394 12.81 -10.81 4.87
N VAL A 395 11.78 -10.51 5.67
CA VAL A 395 11.24 -9.15 5.84
C VAL A 395 12.23 -8.26 6.59
N SER A 396 12.62 -7.16 5.96
CA SER A 396 13.42 -6.10 6.59
C SER A 396 12.54 -5.10 7.33
N TRP A 397 13.05 -4.52 8.41
CA TRP A 397 12.31 -3.62 9.29
C TRP A 397 13.05 -2.29 9.46
N SER A 398 12.28 -1.20 9.42
CA SER A 398 12.72 0.14 9.79
C SER A 398 12.31 0.46 11.21
N PHE A 399 13.02 1.38 11.85
CA PHE A 399 12.77 1.85 13.20
C PHE A 399 12.67 3.38 13.21
N PRO A 400 11.85 3.98 14.07
CA PRO A 400 11.74 5.44 14.17
C PRO A 400 13.10 6.05 14.54
N ASP A 401 13.55 7.07 13.80
CA ASP A 401 14.74 7.84 14.16
C ASP A 401 14.46 8.74 15.38
N GLU A 402 15.42 8.87 16.30
CA GLU A 402 15.34 9.85 17.39
C GLU A 402 15.48 11.27 16.81
N VAL A 403 14.37 12.02 16.70
CA VAL A 403 14.38 13.43 16.31
C VAL A 403 15.27 14.22 17.28
N PRO A 404 16.39 14.83 16.83
CA PRO A 404 17.25 15.59 17.72
C PRO A 404 16.52 16.87 18.16
N PRO A 405 16.68 17.32 19.42
CA PRO A 405 16.06 18.55 19.88
C PRO A 405 16.58 19.75 19.07
N SER A 406 15.68 20.67 18.70
CA SER A 406 16.04 21.86 17.91
C SER A 406 17.09 22.72 18.64
N GLU A 407 17.98 23.37 17.90
CA GLU A 407 18.94 24.31 18.51
C GLU A 407 18.20 25.44 19.24
N SER A 408 18.58 25.69 20.50
CA SER A 408 17.98 26.76 21.29
C SER A 408 18.44 28.14 20.80
N LEU A 409 17.56 28.89 20.14
CA LEU A 409 17.82 30.29 19.82
C LEU A 409 17.23 31.22 20.90
N ASP A 410 17.98 32.28 21.15
CA ASP A 410 17.77 33.26 22.21
C ASP A 410 17.18 34.55 21.61
N MET A 411 15.84 34.66 21.61
CA MET A 411 15.14 35.83 21.04
C MET A 411 15.47 37.14 21.78
N GLU A 412 15.83 37.07 23.06
CA GLU A 412 16.25 38.26 23.82
C GLU A 412 17.58 38.79 23.27
N LYS A 413 18.55 37.92 22.97
CA LYS A 413 19.80 38.34 22.28
C LYS A 413 19.57 38.92 20.90
N VAL A 414 18.70 38.32 20.08
CA VAL A 414 18.37 38.87 18.77
C VAL A 414 17.87 40.30 18.93
N VAL A 415 16.92 40.53 19.84
CA VAL A 415 16.33 41.86 20.08
C VAL A 415 17.33 42.83 20.71
N CYS A 416 18.16 42.41 21.67
CA CYS A 416 19.25 43.25 22.19
C CYS A 416 20.19 43.72 21.07
N GLY A 417 20.57 42.85 20.14
CA GLY A 417 21.35 43.23 18.96
C GLY A 417 20.67 44.29 18.08
N LEU A 418 19.35 44.19 17.85
CA LEU A 418 18.60 45.22 17.12
C LEU A 418 18.68 46.60 17.80
N PHE A 419 18.64 46.63 19.14
CA PHE A 419 18.76 47.86 19.92
C PHE A 419 20.19 48.39 19.97
N GLU A 420 21.20 47.51 20.05
CA GLU A 420 22.61 47.89 19.97
C GLU A 420 22.96 48.51 18.62
N ASP A 421 22.53 47.89 17.51
CA ASP A 421 22.73 48.46 16.18
C ASP A 421 22.02 49.83 16.03
N ALA A 422 20.84 50.01 16.65
CA ALA A 422 20.11 51.28 16.64
C ALA A 422 20.86 52.37 17.45
N VAL A 423 21.39 52.03 18.63
CA VAL A 423 22.24 52.91 19.43
C VAL A 423 23.50 53.31 18.67
N ASN A 424 24.16 52.36 17.99
CA ASN A 424 25.33 52.60 17.14
C ASN A 424 25.04 53.64 16.04
N GLU A 425 23.91 53.55 15.36
CA GLU A 425 23.52 54.53 14.33
C GLU A 425 23.19 55.90 14.93
N VAL A 426 22.45 55.99 16.03
CA VAL A 426 22.18 57.28 16.70
C VAL A 426 23.48 57.95 17.12
N PHE A 427 24.43 57.17 17.65
CA PHE A 427 25.73 57.69 18.07
C PHE A 427 26.60 58.12 16.86
N GLU A 428 26.54 57.40 15.73
CA GLU A 428 27.16 57.84 14.47
C GLU A 428 26.49 59.08 13.87
N GLY A 429 25.17 59.19 13.93
CA GLY A 429 24.42 60.39 13.56
C GLY A 429 24.90 61.61 14.33
N ILE A 430 24.99 61.50 15.66
CA ILE A 430 25.53 62.53 16.54
C ILE A 430 27.00 62.86 16.16
N ARG A 431 27.84 61.85 15.92
CA ARG A 431 29.25 62.06 15.48
C ARG A 431 29.31 62.84 14.16
N GLN A 432 28.43 62.55 13.20
CA GLN A 432 28.46 63.07 11.83
C GLN A 432 27.77 64.44 11.66
N GLU A 433 26.67 64.70 12.35
CA GLU A 433 26.00 66.01 12.30
C GLU A 433 26.77 67.06 13.13
N TYR A 434 27.36 66.65 14.26
CA TYR A 434 28.03 67.55 15.20
C TYR A 434 29.57 67.48 15.17
N VAL A 435 30.19 67.11 14.02
CA VAL A 435 31.66 67.01 13.79
C VAL A 435 32.48 68.24 14.25
N GLY A 436 31.86 69.42 14.31
CA GLY A 436 32.50 70.65 14.80
C GLY A 436 32.41 70.91 16.32
N VAL A 437 31.67 70.07 17.05
CA VAL A 437 31.33 70.25 18.47
C VAL A 437 31.65 69.00 19.29
N VAL A 438 31.32 67.81 18.80
CA VAL A 438 31.66 66.51 19.43
C VAL A 438 33.07 66.11 19.00
N THR A 439 33.95 65.87 19.97
CA THR A 439 35.33 65.41 19.73
C THR A 439 35.52 63.91 19.96
N SER A 440 34.70 63.31 20.82
CA SER A 440 34.60 61.86 20.99
C SER A 440 33.20 61.52 21.47
N LEU A 441 32.64 60.41 21.00
CA LEU A 441 31.44 59.80 21.56
C LEU A 441 31.64 58.29 21.44
N ALA A 442 31.61 57.56 22.55
CA ALA A 442 31.70 56.12 22.62
C ALA A 442 30.80 55.60 23.75
N TYR A 443 30.60 54.29 23.79
CA TYR A 443 29.96 53.60 24.89
C TYR A 443 30.58 52.21 25.04
N GLY A 444 30.31 51.56 26.17
CA GLY A 444 30.74 50.20 26.44
C GLY A 444 32.21 50.04 26.88
N ASP A 445 32.56 48.82 27.31
CA ASP A 445 33.94 48.48 27.67
C ASP A 445 34.78 47.93 26.50
N GLY A 446 34.13 47.62 25.37
CA GLY A 446 34.76 47.14 24.16
C GLY A 446 35.18 45.67 24.20
N ASP A 447 34.71 44.89 25.19
CA ASP A 447 34.79 43.43 25.17
C ASP A 447 33.49 42.87 24.54
N PRO A 448 33.55 42.17 23.39
CA PRO A 448 32.35 41.60 22.74
C PRO A 448 31.71 40.43 23.52
N ALA A 449 32.18 40.13 24.74
CA ALA A 449 31.56 39.20 25.67
C ALA A 449 30.64 39.89 26.72
N THR A 450 30.50 41.21 26.69
CA THR A 450 29.69 42.01 27.62
C THR A 450 28.60 42.80 26.90
N ASP A 451 27.35 42.69 27.37
CA ASP A 451 26.21 43.40 26.79
C ASP A 451 26.27 44.90 27.16
N ASP A 452 26.72 45.73 26.23
CA ASP A 452 26.86 47.19 26.41
C ASP A 452 25.51 47.94 26.32
N VAL A 453 24.47 47.31 25.78
CA VAL A 453 23.08 47.80 25.77
C VAL A 453 22.18 46.80 26.49
N ILE A 454 21.69 47.18 27.67
CA ILE A 454 20.86 46.32 28.53
C ILE A 454 19.40 46.77 28.46
N ILE A 455 18.49 45.87 28.07
CA ILE A 455 17.04 46.13 28.11
C ILE A 455 16.54 45.95 29.55
N ASP A 456 16.15 47.05 30.20
CA ASP A 456 15.65 47.08 31.58
C ASP A 456 14.18 46.66 31.67
N SER A 457 13.38 46.99 30.65
CA SER A 457 11.99 46.53 30.51
C SER A 457 11.50 46.64 29.07
N PHE A 458 10.78 45.62 28.61
CA PHE A 458 10.16 45.57 27.28
C PHE A 458 8.66 45.26 27.44
N ILE A 459 7.79 46.04 26.82
CA ILE A 459 6.33 45.84 26.86
C ILE A 459 5.77 45.89 25.45
N LEU A 460 5.13 44.81 25.02
CA LEU A 460 4.40 44.73 23.75
C LEU A 460 2.97 45.25 23.92
N GLY A 461 2.56 46.09 22.99
CA GLY A 461 1.19 46.53 22.79
C GLY A 461 0.70 46.19 21.39
N ASN A 462 -0.60 46.01 21.25
CA ASN A 462 -1.27 45.85 19.96
C ASN A 462 -1.78 47.22 19.49
N THR A 463 -1.88 47.41 18.17
CA THR A 463 -2.54 48.58 17.58
C THR A 463 -3.87 48.19 16.94
N ASP A 464 -4.59 49.17 16.38
CA ASP A 464 -5.80 48.91 15.57
C ASP A 464 -5.45 48.20 14.23
N ASP A 465 -4.18 48.20 13.81
CA ASP A 465 -3.67 47.46 12.67
C ASP A 465 -3.00 46.15 13.15
N PRO A 466 -3.49 44.96 12.76
CA PRO A 466 -2.92 43.68 13.18
C PRO A 466 -1.51 43.43 12.63
N GLY A 467 -1.10 44.13 11.56
CA GLY A 467 0.27 44.12 11.04
C GLY A 467 1.24 45.00 11.81
N VAL A 468 0.77 45.76 12.82
CA VAL A 468 1.58 46.70 13.60
C VAL A 468 1.44 46.46 15.11
N ARG A 469 2.56 46.21 15.78
CA ARG A 469 2.66 46.25 17.24
C ARG A 469 3.42 47.49 17.72
N THR A 470 3.21 47.86 18.98
CA THR A 470 4.05 48.83 19.70
C THR A 470 4.98 48.10 20.66
N ALA A 471 6.23 48.54 20.75
CA ALA A 471 7.17 48.14 21.78
C ALA A 471 7.52 49.37 22.63
N SER A 472 7.10 49.38 23.90
CA SER A 472 7.59 50.35 24.88
C SER A 472 8.84 49.75 25.53
N VAL A 473 9.99 50.37 25.28
CA VAL A 473 11.29 49.79 25.62
C VAL A 473 12.07 50.79 26.46
N ARG A 474 12.49 50.30 27.63
CA ARG A 474 13.45 50.95 28.48
C ARG A 474 14.76 50.20 28.40
N PHE A 475 15.82 50.88 28.03
CA PHE A 475 17.16 50.30 27.94
C PHE A 475 18.21 51.26 28.49
N THR A 476 19.32 50.70 28.96
CA THR A 476 20.48 51.43 29.46
C THR A 476 21.69 51.13 28.59
N VAL A 477 22.23 52.16 27.94
CA VAL A 477 23.53 52.12 27.27
C VAL A 477 24.62 52.34 28.31
N LYS A 478 25.57 51.42 28.42
CA LYS A 478 26.61 51.41 29.45
C LYS A 478 27.80 52.29 29.10
N GLN A 479 28.40 52.87 30.14
CA GLN A 479 29.72 53.55 30.05
C GLN A 479 29.80 54.61 28.92
N VAL A 480 28.79 55.49 28.79
CA VAL A 480 28.79 56.48 27.70
C VAL A 480 29.82 57.59 27.95
N ASP A 481 30.79 57.65 27.05
CA ASP A 481 31.95 58.54 27.05
C ASP A 481 31.83 59.57 25.91
N LEU A 482 31.32 60.76 26.25
CA LEU A 482 31.17 61.91 25.38
C LEU A 482 32.20 62.98 25.76
N GLU A 483 32.98 63.45 24.80
CA GLU A 483 33.76 64.69 24.89
C GLU A 483 33.26 65.68 23.83
N ALA A 484 32.87 66.88 24.24
CA ALA A 484 32.35 67.92 23.34
C ALA A 484 32.61 69.36 23.82
N ALA A 485 32.42 70.31 22.89
CA ALA A 485 32.57 71.75 23.06
C ALA A 485 33.93 72.16 23.65
N THR A 486 35.01 71.94 22.91
CA THR A 486 36.39 72.17 23.37
C THR A 486 36.74 73.66 23.50
N LEU A 487 37.30 74.06 24.65
CA LEU A 487 37.83 75.41 24.87
C LEU A 487 39.29 75.32 25.35
N PHE A 488 40.20 76.00 24.64
CA PHE A 488 41.65 75.93 24.87
C PHE A 488 42.24 74.50 24.86
N GLY A 489 41.61 73.56 24.15
CA GLY A 489 42.05 72.15 24.09
C GLY A 489 41.54 71.27 25.24
N VAL A 490 40.63 71.77 26.09
CA VAL A 490 39.93 70.99 27.12
C VAL A 490 38.44 70.87 26.73
N PRO A 491 37.83 69.67 26.70
CA PRO A 491 36.39 69.53 26.48
C PRO A 491 35.62 70.18 27.64
N ILE A 492 34.64 71.04 27.34
CA ILE A 492 33.76 71.64 28.37
C ILE A 492 32.68 70.63 28.81
N ILE A 493 32.21 69.82 27.86
CA ILE A 493 31.30 68.70 28.11
C ILE A 493 32.17 67.44 28.09
N SER A 494 32.23 66.73 29.21
CA SER A 494 32.91 65.43 29.32
C SER A 494 32.13 64.51 30.24
N THR A 495 31.79 63.32 29.76
CA THR A 495 31.37 62.18 30.58
C THR A 495 32.47 61.13 30.63
N ARG A 496 32.48 60.33 31.70
CA ARG A 496 33.26 59.10 31.82
C ARG A 496 32.45 58.05 32.58
N ASP A 497 32.41 56.83 32.06
CA ASP A 497 31.73 55.68 32.68
C ASP A 497 30.25 56.00 33.03
N ASN A 498 29.57 56.81 32.21
CA ASN A 498 28.27 57.40 32.57
C ASN A 498 27.12 56.73 31.83
N ASP A 499 26.43 55.81 32.49
CA ASP A 499 25.26 55.13 31.93
C ASP A 499 24.18 56.10 31.42
N LEU A 500 23.59 55.77 30.27
CA LEU A 500 22.52 56.52 29.61
C LEU A 500 21.25 55.66 29.56
N ALA A 501 20.26 56.01 30.36
CA ALA A 501 18.94 55.35 30.34
C ALA A 501 18.02 56.04 29.32
N VAL A 502 17.39 55.24 28.48
CA VAL A 502 16.42 55.66 27.45
C VAL A 502 15.11 54.92 27.68
N ASP A 503 14.00 55.64 27.64
CA ASP A 503 12.63 55.10 27.62
C ASP A 503 11.95 55.62 26.34
N ALA A 504 11.59 54.72 25.42
CA ALA A 504 11.12 55.06 24.08
C ALA A 504 10.04 54.08 23.61
N VAL A 505 9.18 54.54 22.70
CA VAL A 505 8.13 53.72 22.07
C VAL A 505 8.44 53.58 20.59
N PHE A 506 8.40 52.35 20.09
CA PHE A 506 8.62 52.00 18.70
C PHE A 506 7.38 51.31 18.12
N PHE A 507 7.12 51.54 16.84
CA PHE A 507 6.27 50.66 16.03
C PHE A 507 7.12 49.56 15.42
N ILE A 508 6.56 48.35 15.43
CA ILE A 508 7.07 47.20 14.71
C ILE A 508 5.99 46.85 13.68
N GLU A 509 6.26 47.16 12.42
CA GLU A 509 5.36 46.97 11.29
C GLU A 509 5.86 45.81 10.42
N GLN A 510 4.97 44.89 10.04
CA GLN A 510 5.27 43.95 8.97
C GLN A 510 5.05 44.62 7.60
N ARG A 511 6.02 44.51 6.70
CA ARG A 511 5.89 44.89 5.29
C ARG A 511 6.33 43.75 4.37
N ASP A 512 5.44 43.36 3.49
CA ASP A 512 5.72 42.39 2.43
C ASP A 512 5.84 43.16 1.09
N ASP A 513 6.95 43.03 0.36
CA ASP A 513 7.18 43.68 -0.93
C ASP A 513 7.86 42.75 -1.98
N ASP A 514 8.02 43.24 -3.21
CA ASP A 514 8.62 42.48 -4.33
C ASP A 514 10.06 41.99 -4.05
N THR A 515 10.72 42.47 -2.99
CA THR A 515 12.10 42.13 -2.62
C THR A 515 12.21 41.24 -1.37
N GLY A 516 11.13 41.07 -0.61
CA GLY A 516 11.10 40.16 0.54
C GLY A 516 10.05 40.52 1.59
N ARG A 517 10.09 39.79 2.71
CA ARG A 517 9.29 40.10 3.91
C ARG A 517 10.16 40.80 4.95
N TRP A 518 9.70 41.95 5.43
CA TRP A 518 10.46 42.84 6.29
C TRP A 518 9.72 43.18 7.57
N MET A 519 10.42 43.09 8.71
CA MET A 519 9.99 43.65 9.97
C MET A 519 10.61 45.05 10.09
N VAL A 520 9.78 46.09 10.12
CA VAL A 520 10.22 47.49 10.12
C VAL A 520 10.06 48.10 11.50
N LEU A 521 11.18 48.35 12.18
CA LEU A 521 11.23 49.09 13.44
C LEU A 521 11.26 50.60 13.16
N SER A 522 10.34 51.37 13.73
CA SER A 522 10.27 52.84 13.57
C SER A 522 9.95 53.53 14.90
N PRO A 523 10.54 54.69 15.24
CA PRO A 523 10.20 55.41 16.46
C PRO A 523 8.79 56.02 16.40
N ASP A 524 8.04 56.03 17.52
CA ASP A 524 6.77 56.76 17.58
C ASP A 524 7.01 58.26 17.73
N SER A 525 7.03 58.97 16.59
CA SER A 525 7.13 60.43 16.52
C SER A 525 6.09 61.22 17.35
N ARG A 526 5.04 60.58 17.88
CA ARG A 526 4.06 61.19 18.80
C ARG A 526 4.47 61.16 20.26
N THR A 527 5.43 60.31 20.63
CA THR A 527 5.87 60.09 22.01
C THR A 527 7.31 60.59 22.15
N ASP A 528 7.55 61.57 23.03
CA ASP A 528 8.91 62.10 23.25
C ASP A 528 9.73 61.13 24.14
N PRO A 529 10.88 60.61 23.68
CA PRO A 529 11.65 59.65 24.46
C PRO A 529 12.29 60.28 25.70
N VAL A 530 12.28 59.55 26.82
CA VAL A 530 12.88 60.00 28.09
C VAL A 530 14.32 59.53 28.15
N VAL A 531 15.22 60.37 27.65
CA VAL A 531 16.67 60.20 27.77
C VAL A 531 17.18 60.80 29.08
N SER A 532 17.96 60.03 29.86
CA SER A 532 18.59 60.52 31.09
C SER A 532 19.92 59.85 31.42
N PHE A 533 20.96 60.64 31.73
CA PHE A 533 22.23 60.12 32.23
C PHE A 533 22.20 59.78 33.73
N GLY A 534 22.96 58.76 34.14
CA GLY A 534 23.08 58.35 35.54
C GLY A 534 23.71 59.41 36.45
N THR A 535 24.71 60.14 35.96
CA THR A 535 25.38 61.23 36.70
C THR A 535 25.19 62.60 36.04
N TRP A 536 25.39 63.68 36.81
CA TRP A 536 25.28 65.05 36.33
C TRP A 536 26.61 65.57 35.78
N PHE A 537 26.55 66.25 34.64
CA PHE A 537 27.68 66.95 34.03
C PHE A 537 27.23 68.27 33.39
N LEU A 538 28.20 69.14 33.07
CA LEU A 538 27.94 70.42 32.44
C LEU A 538 27.46 70.22 30.99
N GLY A 539 26.29 70.77 30.65
CA GLY A 539 25.67 70.60 29.33
C GLY A 539 24.71 69.41 29.22
N ARG A 540 24.51 68.64 30.31
CA ARG A 540 23.64 67.45 30.36
C ARG A 540 22.27 67.63 29.69
N GLU A 541 21.50 68.65 30.08
CA GLU A 541 20.14 68.89 29.53
C GLU A 541 20.14 69.07 28.00
N LEU A 542 21.21 69.65 27.44
CA LEU A 542 21.37 69.86 26.00
C LEU A 542 21.77 68.57 25.28
N VAL A 543 22.61 67.73 25.89
CA VAL A 543 22.96 66.40 25.33
C VAL A 543 21.77 65.44 25.40
N GLU A 544 21.02 65.45 26.50
CA GLU A 544 19.79 64.65 26.64
C GLU A 544 18.71 65.07 25.63
N GLU A 545 18.64 66.37 25.26
CA GLU A 545 17.75 66.85 24.19
C GLU A 545 18.23 66.45 22.78
N LEU A 546 19.54 66.49 22.51
CA LEU A 546 20.10 66.03 21.24
C LEU A 546 19.79 64.54 20.99
N VAL A 547 20.14 63.67 21.95
CA VAL A 547 19.84 62.22 21.84
C VAL A 547 18.34 61.97 21.73
N ARG A 548 17.49 62.76 22.41
CA ARG A 548 16.03 62.68 22.30
C ARG A 548 15.52 63.05 20.90
N GLN A 549 16.09 64.08 20.27
CA GLN A 549 15.74 64.48 18.92
C GLN A 549 16.19 63.43 17.90
N ASP A 550 17.43 62.95 18.00
CA ASP A 550 17.99 61.99 17.04
C ASP A 550 17.30 60.61 17.13
N LEU A 551 16.90 60.16 18.34
CA LEU A 551 16.04 58.98 18.51
C LEU A 551 14.65 59.15 17.88
N LYS A 552 14.14 60.38 17.82
CA LYS A 552 12.81 60.71 17.26
C LYS A 552 12.86 60.86 15.74
N GLU A 553 14.00 61.27 15.20
CA GLU A 553 14.28 61.40 13.77
C GLU A 553 14.97 60.16 13.17
N MET A 554 15.23 59.12 13.99
CA MET A 554 15.83 57.84 13.58
C MET A 554 15.07 57.22 12.41
N ALA A 555 15.83 56.78 11.40
CA ALA A 555 15.29 56.12 10.22
C ALA A 555 14.58 54.80 10.56
N SER A 556 13.55 54.46 9.80
CA SER A 556 12.87 53.16 9.92
C SER A 556 13.80 52.03 9.45
N ARG A 557 13.96 50.99 10.25
CA ARG A 557 14.90 49.89 10.00
C ARG A 557 14.19 48.61 9.57
N PRO A 558 14.37 48.14 8.32
CA PRO A 558 13.87 46.85 7.88
C PRO A 558 14.84 45.72 8.29
N TYR A 559 14.29 44.63 8.80
CA TYR A 559 14.98 43.38 9.08
C TYR A 559 14.31 42.25 8.30
N GLY A 560 15.08 41.38 7.66
CA GLY A 560 14.53 40.27 6.87
C GLY A 560 13.79 39.28 7.78
N ILE A 561 12.48 39.15 7.61
CA ILE A 561 11.68 38.16 8.36
C ILE A 561 12.14 36.75 8.00
N ASP A 562 12.52 36.54 6.73
CA ASP A 562 13.01 35.24 6.26
C ASP A 562 14.38 34.89 6.86
N GLU A 563 15.25 35.86 7.15
CA GLU A 563 16.50 35.64 7.89
C GLU A 563 16.23 35.43 9.39
N LEU A 564 15.33 36.22 9.96
CA LEU A 564 14.88 36.06 11.34
C LEU A 564 14.21 34.70 11.55
N LEU A 565 13.59 34.10 10.52
CA LEU A 565 12.94 32.79 10.58
C LEU A 565 13.76 31.67 9.90
N ALA A 566 14.95 31.93 9.34
CA ALA A 566 15.75 30.91 8.65
C ALA A 566 16.28 29.79 9.57
N GLY A 567 16.42 30.08 10.87
CA GLY A 567 16.70 29.09 11.91
C GLY A 567 15.43 28.51 12.57
N PHE A 568 14.24 28.86 12.09
CA PHE A 568 12.94 28.55 12.68
C PHE A 568 12.07 27.83 11.67
N GLY A 569 12.32 26.54 11.47
CA GLY A 569 11.24 25.67 11.01
C GLY A 569 10.22 25.48 12.13
N LEU A 570 8.93 25.39 11.81
CA LEU A 570 7.94 24.82 12.73
C LEU A 570 8.25 23.34 13.03
N GLY A 571 9.06 22.70 12.17
CA GLY A 571 9.41 21.29 12.29
C GLY A 571 8.24 20.41 11.88
N LEU A 572 7.46 20.86 10.89
CA LEU A 572 6.31 20.14 10.35
C LEU A 572 6.78 18.92 9.55
N ASP A 573 7.07 17.85 10.26
CA ASP A 573 7.16 16.49 9.71
C ASP A 573 5.87 15.73 10.03
N PRO A 574 4.82 15.83 9.18
CA PRO A 574 3.59 15.06 9.36
C PRO A 574 3.82 13.55 9.17
N GLY A 575 4.89 13.12 8.48
CA GLY A 575 5.22 11.70 8.28
C GLY A 575 5.66 11.04 9.59
N SER A 576 6.44 11.74 10.41
CA SER A 576 6.95 11.25 11.72
C SER A 576 5.88 10.66 12.65
N VAL A 577 4.65 11.17 12.56
CA VAL A 577 3.50 10.73 13.36
C VAL A 577 3.06 9.31 12.97
N PHE A 578 3.12 8.98 11.68
CA PHE A 578 2.76 7.67 11.14
C PHE A 578 3.90 6.65 11.23
N THR A 579 5.15 7.10 11.46
CA THR A 579 6.33 6.25 11.63
C THR A 579 6.74 6.08 13.10
N SER A 580 5.81 6.21 14.04
CA SER A 580 6.08 6.15 15.49
C SER A 580 6.31 4.74 16.04
N GLU A 581 5.92 3.70 15.29
CA GLU A 581 6.21 2.29 15.57
C GLU A 581 7.11 1.66 14.49
N PRO A 582 7.83 0.56 14.79
CA PRO A 582 8.64 -0.16 13.79
C PRO A 582 7.77 -0.72 12.66
N TYR A 583 8.16 -0.49 11.40
CA TYR A 583 7.40 -0.90 10.22
C TYR A 583 8.24 -1.75 9.26
N ALA A 584 7.56 -2.58 8.46
CA ALA A 584 8.21 -3.42 7.47
C ALA A 584 8.58 -2.61 6.21
N LEU A 585 9.81 -2.74 5.75
CA LEU A 585 10.28 -2.13 4.51
C LEU A 585 9.76 -2.91 3.30
N PHE A 586 9.47 -2.21 2.20
CA PHE A 586 9.09 -2.88 0.96
C PHE A 586 10.27 -3.72 0.43
N PRO A 587 10.04 -4.93 -0.08
CA PRO A 587 11.10 -5.80 -0.60
C PRO A 587 11.96 -5.15 -1.71
N ASP A 588 13.27 -5.38 -1.70
CA ASP A 588 14.19 -4.99 -2.79
C ASP A 588 13.95 -5.85 -4.05
N VAL A 589 12.93 -5.46 -4.82
CA VAL A 589 12.49 -6.13 -6.05
C VAL A 589 12.10 -5.10 -7.11
N SER A 590 12.36 -5.42 -8.37
CA SER A 590 12.06 -4.53 -9.49
C SER A 590 10.58 -4.60 -9.93
N PRO A 591 9.96 -3.48 -10.34
CA PRO A 591 8.61 -3.51 -10.90
C PRO A 591 8.56 -4.24 -12.24
N PHE A 592 7.61 -5.16 -12.38
CA PHE A 592 7.24 -5.80 -13.64
C PHE A 592 5.86 -5.33 -14.10
N PHE A 593 5.79 -4.83 -15.33
CA PHE A 593 4.56 -4.38 -15.96
C PHE A 593 4.00 -5.49 -16.87
N GLN A 594 2.77 -5.90 -16.64
CA GLN A 594 2.05 -6.84 -17.50
C GLN A 594 1.70 -6.19 -18.85
N ASP A 595 1.81 -6.95 -19.94
CA ASP A 595 1.40 -6.56 -21.30
C ASP A 595 0.31 -7.54 -21.80
N PRO A 596 -0.86 -7.07 -22.29
CA PRO A 596 -1.30 -5.67 -22.29
C PRO A 596 -1.45 -5.12 -20.87
N GLY A 597 -1.19 -3.83 -20.73
CA GLY A 597 -1.39 -3.11 -19.47
C GLY A 597 -2.87 -3.02 -19.09
N CYS A 598 -3.12 -2.71 -17.82
CA CYS A 598 -4.47 -2.55 -17.29
C CYS A 598 -5.24 -1.45 -18.04
N ILE A 599 -6.44 -1.79 -18.54
CA ILE A 599 -7.36 -0.83 -19.16
C ILE A 599 -8.51 -0.60 -18.18
N LEU A 600 -8.39 0.42 -17.34
CA LEU A 600 -9.45 0.83 -16.43
C LEU A 600 -10.49 1.69 -17.16
N ALA A 601 -11.77 1.39 -16.91
CA ALA A 601 -12.89 2.22 -17.26
C ALA A 601 -14.00 2.00 -16.24
N LEU A 602 -14.61 3.08 -15.73
CA LEU A 602 -15.77 3.01 -14.86
C LEU A 602 -17.01 3.24 -15.75
N PRO A 603 -17.89 2.25 -15.95
CA PRO A 603 -19.13 2.47 -16.70
C PRO A 603 -20.08 3.38 -15.89
N ASP A 604 -20.85 4.24 -16.55
CA ASP A 604 -21.79 5.22 -15.95
C ASP A 604 -22.78 4.63 -14.91
N THR A 605 -22.93 3.31 -14.87
CA THR A 605 -23.78 2.58 -13.91
C THR A 605 -23.08 2.19 -12.61
N PHE A 606 -21.75 2.28 -12.49
CA PHE A 606 -21.01 1.78 -11.33
C PHE A 606 -20.21 2.89 -10.66
N SER A 607 -20.01 2.78 -9.34
CA SER A 607 -19.27 3.76 -8.53
C SER A 607 -17.88 3.26 -8.11
N VAL A 608 -17.61 1.96 -8.25
CA VAL A 608 -16.26 1.37 -8.15
C VAL A 608 -16.01 0.45 -9.35
N SER A 609 -14.78 0.45 -9.87
CA SER A 609 -14.29 -0.58 -10.80
C SER A 609 -12.92 -1.07 -10.36
N LEU A 610 -12.77 -2.39 -10.26
CA LEU A 610 -11.51 -3.06 -9.95
C LEU A 610 -11.07 -3.89 -11.16
N ALA A 611 -9.80 -3.80 -11.53
CA ALA A 611 -9.18 -4.68 -12.53
C ALA A 611 -8.02 -5.44 -11.92
N VAL A 612 -8.23 -6.72 -11.60
CA VAL A 612 -7.25 -7.60 -10.96
C VAL A 612 -6.52 -8.42 -12.02
N SER A 613 -5.20 -8.30 -12.05
CA SER A 613 -4.36 -9.03 -13.01
C SER A 613 -4.41 -10.54 -12.76
N GLN A 614 -4.34 -11.31 -13.85
CA GLN A 614 -4.21 -12.77 -13.79
C GLN A 614 -3.00 -13.22 -12.98
N ASN A 615 -1.89 -12.46 -13.04
CA ASN A 615 -0.68 -12.76 -12.28
C ASN A 615 -0.90 -12.60 -10.76
N ALA A 616 -1.66 -11.60 -10.31
CA ALA A 616 -2.03 -11.44 -8.90
C ALA A 616 -2.92 -12.61 -8.42
N ILE A 617 -3.96 -12.95 -9.19
CA ILE A 617 -4.88 -14.06 -8.87
C ILE A 617 -4.11 -15.38 -8.77
N ASN A 618 -3.25 -15.68 -9.74
CA ASN A 618 -2.53 -16.95 -9.78
C ASN A 618 -1.41 -17.03 -8.74
N ARG A 619 -0.77 -15.91 -8.37
CA ARG A 619 0.18 -15.87 -7.24
C ARG A 619 -0.53 -16.14 -5.92
N LEU A 620 -1.73 -15.58 -5.71
CA LEU A 620 -2.55 -15.88 -4.53
C LEU A 620 -2.97 -17.36 -4.48
N LEU A 621 -3.37 -17.94 -5.61
CA LEU A 621 -3.71 -19.37 -5.71
C LEU A 621 -2.48 -20.27 -5.48
N GLU A 622 -1.30 -19.88 -5.97
CA GLU A 622 -0.03 -20.54 -5.72
C GLU A 622 0.36 -20.47 -4.23
N ASP A 623 0.18 -19.33 -3.57
CA ASP A 623 0.45 -19.18 -2.13
C ASP A 623 -0.54 -20.01 -1.27
N ILE A 624 -1.83 -20.11 -1.67
CA ILE A 624 -2.85 -20.95 -0.99
C ILE A 624 -2.66 -22.45 -1.24
N ALA A 625 -2.19 -22.86 -2.43
CA ALA A 625 -2.03 -24.26 -2.81
C ALA A 625 -0.61 -24.80 -2.57
N GLY A 626 0.39 -23.92 -2.44
CA GLY A 626 1.82 -24.23 -2.32
C GLY A 626 2.21 -24.95 -1.03
N ALA A 627 1.33 -24.95 -0.03
CA ALA A 627 1.36 -25.92 1.06
C ALA A 627 1.11 -27.35 0.50
N GLN A 628 2.17 -28.00 0.01
CA GLN A 628 2.20 -29.36 -0.55
C GLN A 628 1.92 -30.47 0.50
N ALA A 629 0.87 -30.30 1.29
CA ALA A 629 0.32 -31.33 2.13
C ALA A 629 -0.43 -32.34 1.27
N GLU A 630 0.05 -33.58 1.25
CA GLU A 630 -0.75 -34.73 0.88
C GLU A 630 -1.98 -34.79 1.81
N ARG A 631 -3.18 -34.64 1.25
CA ARG A 631 -4.44 -34.62 2.04
C ARG A 631 -5.13 -35.97 1.96
N ASP A 632 -5.48 -36.52 3.12
CA ASP A 632 -6.33 -37.72 3.19
C ASP A 632 -7.73 -37.38 2.67
N VAL A 633 -8.12 -38.03 1.58
CA VAL A 633 -9.38 -37.83 0.87
C VAL A 633 -10.56 -38.30 1.71
N TYR A 634 -10.39 -39.33 2.54
CA TYR A 634 -11.44 -39.79 3.42
C TYR A 634 -11.73 -38.74 4.50
N GLU A 635 -10.70 -38.21 5.16
CA GLU A 635 -10.87 -37.14 6.16
C GLU A 635 -11.35 -35.83 5.52
N LEU A 636 -10.83 -35.46 4.35
CA LEU A 636 -11.28 -34.31 3.58
C LEU A 636 -12.77 -34.41 3.26
N ILE A 637 -13.24 -35.52 2.68
CA ILE A 637 -14.65 -35.68 2.32
C ILE A 637 -15.54 -35.91 3.56
N LYS A 638 -15.05 -36.61 4.60
CA LYS A 638 -15.78 -36.76 5.87
C LYS A 638 -16.05 -35.40 6.52
N LYS A 639 -15.07 -34.49 6.50
CA LYS A 639 -15.22 -33.09 6.93
C LYS A 639 -16.15 -32.29 6.00
N LEU A 640 -16.09 -32.53 4.69
CA LEU A 640 -16.87 -31.77 3.67
C LEU A 640 -18.33 -32.23 3.47
N LEU A 641 -18.68 -33.50 3.73
CA LEU A 641 -20.01 -34.07 3.50
C LEU A 641 -20.73 -34.59 4.76
N GLY A 642 -20.00 -34.79 5.87
CA GLY A 642 -20.53 -35.34 7.12
C GLY A 642 -20.78 -36.86 7.10
N GLU A 643 -21.07 -37.40 8.29
CA GLU A 643 -21.21 -38.86 8.50
C GLU A 643 -22.52 -39.45 7.93
N ASP A 644 -23.51 -38.60 7.60
CA ASP A 644 -24.84 -39.03 7.14
C ASP A 644 -24.92 -39.38 5.64
N PHE A 645 -23.88 -39.06 4.86
CA PHE A 645 -23.91 -39.27 3.41
C PHE A 645 -23.99 -40.78 3.07
N PRO A 646 -24.96 -41.25 2.26
CA PRO A 646 -25.29 -42.68 2.15
C PRO A 646 -24.15 -43.61 1.71
N GLY A 647 -23.15 -43.10 1.01
CA GLY A 647 -21.96 -43.86 0.58
C GLY A 647 -20.95 -44.18 1.70
N PHE A 648 -21.00 -43.46 2.82
CA PHE A 648 -20.01 -43.54 3.91
C PHE A 648 -20.36 -44.48 5.06
N ARG A 649 -21.36 -45.36 4.88
CA ARG A 649 -21.86 -46.25 5.97
C ARG A 649 -20.87 -47.35 6.41
N ARG A 650 -19.61 -47.26 6.01
CA ARG A 650 -18.48 -48.05 6.47
C ARG A 650 -17.30 -47.11 6.67
N GLU A 651 -16.76 -47.09 7.89
CA GLU A 651 -15.43 -46.54 8.13
C GLU A 651 -14.39 -47.34 7.30
N PRO A 652 -13.29 -46.71 6.83
CA PRO A 652 -12.22 -47.38 6.14
C PRO A 652 -11.62 -48.46 7.04
N SER A 653 -11.20 -49.58 6.45
CA SER A 653 -10.58 -50.65 7.23
C SER A 653 -9.23 -50.16 7.78
N ALA A 654 -8.81 -50.69 8.93
CA ALA A 654 -7.57 -50.24 9.57
C ALA A 654 -6.36 -50.33 8.61
N GLY A 655 -5.82 -49.17 8.22
CA GLY A 655 -4.70 -49.05 7.29
C GLY A 655 -5.07 -48.76 5.82
N GLU A 656 -6.35 -48.65 5.48
CA GLU A 656 -6.80 -48.15 4.17
C GLU A 656 -6.76 -46.62 4.15
N GLN A 657 -6.18 -46.02 3.11
CA GLN A 657 -6.04 -44.58 2.97
C GLN A 657 -6.10 -44.16 1.50
N THR A 658 -6.92 -43.16 1.15
CA THR A 658 -6.82 -42.51 -0.16
C THR A 658 -6.31 -41.11 0.03
N VAL A 659 -5.30 -40.71 -0.74
CA VAL A 659 -4.66 -39.40 -0.60
C VAL A 659 -4.71 -38.62 -1.90
N MET A 660 -4.79 -37.30 -1.77
CA MET A 660 -4.87 -36.33 -2.86
C MET A 660 -3.71 -35.35 -2.76
N ARG A 661 -3.07 -35.07 -3.89
CA ARG A 661 -2.10 -33.99 -4.08
C ARG A 661 -2.38 -33.31 -5.41
N LEU A 662 -1.95 -32.06 -5.57
CA LEU A 662 -1.78 -31.47 -6.89
C LEU A 662 -0.32 -31.63 -7.32
N SER A 663 -0.09 -31.73 -8.62
CA SER A 663 1.26 -31.62 -9.18
C SER A 663 1.66 -30.16 -9.45
N VAL A 664 0.70 -29.27 -9.75
CA VAL A 664 0.89 -27.80 -9.83
C VAL A 664 -0.26 -27.04 -9.14
N PRO A 665 -0.07 -25.77 -8.75
CA PRO A 665 -1.16 -24.93 -8.26
C PRO A 665 -2.34 -24.80 -9.24
N PRO A 666 -3.58 -24.54 -8.75
CA PRO A 666 -4.68 -24.07 -9.59
C PRO A 666 -4.32 -22.76 -10.29
N ALA A 667 -4.74 -22.60 -11.55
CA ALA A 667 -4.62 -21.33 -12.26
C ALA A 667 -5.97 -20.88 -12.84
N VAL A 668 -6.20 -19.58 -12.77
CA VAL A 668 -7.25 -18.86 -13.46
C VAL A 668 -6.67 -18.23 -14.74
N ASP A 669 -7.35 -18.43 -15.86
CA ASP A 669 -7.08 -17.79 -17.15
C ASP A 669 -8.20 -16.80 -17.48
N VAL A 670 -7.82 -15.56 -17.72
CA VAL A 670 -8.68 -14.41 -18.06
C VAL A 670 -8.11 -13.62 -19.25
N ARG A 671 -7.32 -14.29 -20.10
CA ARG A 671 -6.81 -13.70 -21.34
C ARG A 671 -7.91 -13.47 -22.37
N ASP A 672 -8.88 -14.39 -22.44
CA ASP A 672 -10.09 -14.26 -23.25
C ASP A 672 -11.29 -13.74 -22.43
N SER A 673 -12.46 -13.63 -23.06
CA SER A 673 -13.68 -13.09 -22.41
C SER A 673 -14.36 -14.08 -21.44
N ARG A 674 -13.68 -15.15 -21.02
CA ARG A 674 -14.18 -16.16 -20.09
C ARG A 674 -13.21 -16.27 -18.92
N ILE A 675 -13.76 -16.55 -17.75
CA ILE A 675 -12.97 -16.92 -16.57
C ILE A 675 -12.83 -18.44 -16.60
N ARG A 676 -11.63 -18.95 -16.87
CA ARG A 676 -11.36 -20.40 -16.84
C ARG A 676 -10.58 -20.76 -15.59
N LEU A 677 -11.07 -21.70 -14.80
CA LEU A 677 -10.32 -22.33 -13.71
C LEU A 677 -9.74 -23.67 -14.19
N SER A 678 -8.42 -23.79 -14.16
CA SER A 678 -7.69 -25.01 -14.53
C SER A 678 -6.99 -25.59 -13.30
N ILE A 679 -7.27 -26.85 -13.01
CA ILE A 679 -6.61 -27.67 -12.00
C ILE A 679 -6.15 -28.96 -12.70
N PRO A 680 -5.03 -28.90 -13.44
CA PRO A 680 -4.48 -30.07 -14.13
C PRO A 680 -3.81 -31.01 -13.12
N ASP A 681 -3.79 -32.30 -13.46
CA ASP A 681 -3.09 -33.35 -12.72
C ASP A 681 -3.35 -33.39 -11.21
N ILE A 682 -4.62 -33.53 -10.85
CA ILE A 682 -5.03 -33.86 -9.49
C ILE A 682 -4.75 -35.35 -9.25
N VAL A 683 -3.69 -35.66 -8.52
CA VAL A 683 -3.25 -37.04 -8.30
C VAL A 683 -3.92 -37.63 -7.07
N PHE A 684 -4.59 -38.76 -7.29
CA PHE A 684 -5.21 -39.60 -6.27
C PHE A 684 -4.46 -40.91 -6.15
N GLN A 685 -4.04 -41.27 -4.94
CA GLN A 685 -3.35 -42.52 -4.68
C GLN A 685 -4.04 -43.28 -3.55
N TYR A 686 -4.39 -44.54 -3.81
CA TYR A 686 -4.91 -45.43 -2.77
C TYR A 686 -3.81 -46.29 -2.16
N ARG A 687 -3.83 -46.44 -0.83
CA ARG A 687 -2.85 -47.17 -0.04
C ARG A 687 -3.53 -48.13 0.94
N THR A 688 -2.89 -49.26 1.16
CA THR A 688 -3.27 -50.25 2.18
C THR A 688 -2.06 -50.60 3.03
N SER A 689 -2.14 -50.41 4.34
CA SER A 689 -1.01 -50.55 5.28
C SER A 689 0.22 -49.73 4.86
N GLY A 690 0.00 -48.54 4.31
CA GLY A 690 1.04 -47.65 3.78
C GLY A 690 1.60 -48.00 2.39
N GLY A 691 1.24 -49.14 1.80
CA GLY A 691 1.68 -49.54 0.46
C GLY A 691 0.67 -49.14 -0.62
N PRO A 692 1.07 -48.45 -1.71
CA PRO A 692 0.15 -47.98 -2.74
C PRO A 692 -0.39 -49.13 -3.61
N GLN A 693 -1.68 -49.04 -3.96
CA GLN A 693 -2.44 -50.06 -4.69
C GLN A 693 -2.84 -49.60 -6.09
N TRP A 694 -3.32 -48.36 -6.20
CA TRP A 694 -3.56 -47.70 -7.48
C TRP A 694 -3.26 -46.21 -7.38
N GLU A 695 -3.05 -45.60 -8.54
CA GLU A 695 -2.88 -44.16 -8.72
C GLU A 695 -3.66 -43.71 -9.95
N ALA A 696 -4.37 -42.61 -9.83
CA ALA A 696 -5.12 -41.97 -10.89
C ALA A 696 -4.84 -40.47 -10.90
N SER A 697 -4.92 -39.88 -12.08
CA SER A 697 -4.80 -38.45 -12.32
C SER A 697 -6.12 -37.92 -12.88
N VAL A 698 -6.56 -36.76 -12.38
CA VAL A 698 -7.78 -36.10 -12.82
C VAL A 698 -7.45 -34.70 -13.31
N ASP A 699 -7.81 -34.39 -14.54
CA ASP A 699 -7.78 -33.02 -15.07
C ASP A 699 -9.15 -32.37 -14.87
N VAL A 700 -9.15 -31.17 -14.30
CA VAL A 700 -10.35 -30.34 -14.14
C VAL A 700 -10.13 -29.00 -14.82
N CYS A 701 -11.02 -28.65 -15.76
CA CYS A 701 -11.02 -27.37 -16.45
C CYS A 701 -12.45 -26.85 -16.57
N LEU A 702 -12.74 -25.75 -15.88
CA LEU A 702 -14.08 -25.20 -15.70
C LEU A 702 -14.14 -23.78 -16.25
N THR A 703 -15.27 -23.42 -16.87
CA THR A 703 -15.65 -22.01 -17.04
C THR A 703 -16.42 -21.58 -15.79
N VAL A 704 -15.97 -20.48 -15.19
CA VAL A 704 -16.62 -19.80 -14.07
C VAL A 704 -17.53 -18.71 -14.63
N THR A 705 -18.80 -18.73 -14.26
CA THR A 705 -19.81 -17.78 -14.74
C THR A 705 -20.42 -17.06 -13.54
N PRO A 706 -19.89 -15.89 -13.14
CA PRO A 706 -20.52 -15.04 -12.14
C PRO A 706 -21.76 -14.34 -12.71
N ALA A 707 -22.79 -14.17 -11.88
CA ALA A 707 -24.00 -13.43 -12.17
C ALA A 707 -24.58 -12.84 -10.87
N ALA A 708 -24.65 -11.51 -10.78
CA ALA A 708 -25.26 -10.85 -9.63
C ALA A 708 -26.74 -10.52 -9.89
N TYR A 709 -27.56 -10.69 -8.86
CA TYR A 709 -28.98 -10.34 -8.87
C TYR A 709 -29.36 -9.76 -7.51
N TRP A 710 -29.82 -8.51 -7.50
CA TRP A 710 -30.38 -7.81 -6.32
C TRP A 710 -29.42 -7.74 -5.13
N ASN A 711 -29.48 -8.70 -4.21
CA ASN A 711 -28.63 -8.77 -3.02
C ASN A 711 -27.74 -10.03 -3.01
N ARG A 712 -27.53 -10.69 -4.16
CA ARG A 712 -26.78 -11.94 -4.24
C ARG A 712 -25.86 -12.01 -5.45
N LEU A 713 -24.63 -12.49 -5.26
CA LEU A 713 -23.72 -12.90 -6.34
C LEU A 713 -23.73 -14.43 -6.46
N ASP A 714 -24.29 -14.94 -7.55
CA ASP A 714 -24.21 -16.34 -7.94
C ASP A 714 -22.97 -16.60 -8.79
N ILE A 715 -22.35 -17.76 -8.61
CA ILE A 715 -21.20 -18.24 -9.38
C ILE A 715 -21.55 -19.65 -9.82
N ASP A 716 -21.62 -19.84 -11.14
CA ASP A 716 -21.82 -21.13 -11.78
C ASP A 716 -20.52 -21.71 -12.33
N LEU A 717 -20.43 -23.05 -12.35
CA LEU A 717 -19.29 -23.78 -12.92
C LEU A 717 -19.80 -24.72 -14.02
N SER A 718 -19.16 -24.66 -15.20
CA SER A 718 -19.44 -25.58 -16.31
C SER A 718 -18.16 -26.18 -16.86
N CYS A 719 -18.18 -27.47 -17.20
CA CYS A 719 -17.03 -28.18 -17.75
C CYS A 719 -16.62 -27.61 -19.11
N VAL A 720 -15.33 -27.31 -19.31
CA VAL A 720 -14.78 -27.10 -20.65
C VAL A 720 -14.72 -28.45 -21.36
N SER A 721 -15.56 -28.62 -22.38
CA SER A 721 -15.74 -29.90 -23.08
C SER A 721 -14.42 -30.48 -23.57
N GLY A 722 -14.15 -31.73 -23.19
CA GLY A 722 -12.97 -32.46 -23.62
C GLY A 722 -11.66 -32.02 -22.95
N LYS A 723 -11.69 -31.11 -21.97
CA LYS A 723 -10.53 -30.73 -21.12
C LYS A 723 -10.59 -31.36 -19.72
N ASN A 724 -11.65 -32.08 -19.39
CA ASN A 724 -11.84 -32.76 -18.11
C ASN A 724 -11.66 -34.27 -18.31
N ARG A 725 -10.66 -34.89 -17.66
CA ARG A 725 -10.28 -36.29 -17.95
C ARG A 725 -9.84 -37.07 -16.73
N PHE A 726 -10.04 -38.38 -16.81
CA PHE A 726 -9.55 -39.35 -15.84
C PHE A 726 -8.46 -40.22 -16.49
N HIS A 727 -7.28 -40.30 -15.88
CA HIS A 727 -6.19 -41.14 -16.34
C HIS A 727 -5.79 -42.13 -15.25
N VAL A 728 -5.82 -43.41 -15.55
CA VAL A 728 -5.29 -44.46 -14.66
C VAL A 728 -3.78 -44.47 -14.84
N MET A 729 -3.03 -44.16 -13.78
CA MET A 729 -1.56 -44.06 -13.82
C MET A 729 -0.90 -45.37 -13.35
N ARG A 730 -1.42 -45.99 -12.29
CA ARG A 730 -0.96 -47.28 -11.76
C ARG A 730 -2.15 -48.11 -11.29
N ASP A 731 -2.17 -49.41 -11.56
CA ASP A 731 -3.30 -50.27 -11.19
C ASP A 731 -2.82 -51.70 -10.84
N ASN A 732 -2.56 -51.97 -9.55
CA ASN A 732 -2.24 -53.33 -9.09
C ASN A 732 -3.46 -54.27 -9.20
N PRO A 733 -4.69 -53.88 -8.78
CA PRO A 733 -5.88 -54.73 -8.94
C PRO A 733 -6.27 -55.02 -10.39
N SER A 734 -5.84 -54.17 -11.33
CA SER A 734 -6.18 -54.21 -12.77
C SER A 734 -7.69 -54.10 -13.01
N ASN A 735 -8.36 -53.22 -12.26
CA ASN A 735 -9.82 -53.02 -12.30
C ASN A 735 -10.26 -51.58 -12.63
N LEU A 736 -9.33 -50.62 -12.73
CA LEU A 736 -9.64 -49.22 -13.02
C LEU A 736 -9.59 -48.88 -14.51
N GLY A 737 -9.00 -49.74 -15.34
CA GLY A 737 -8.80 -49.50 -16.78
C GLY A 737 -10.06 -49.11 -17.57
N ILE A 738 -11.26 -49.48 -17.09
CA ILE A 738 -12.56 -49.08 -17.68
C ILE A 738 -12.89 -47.59 -17.52
N PHE A 739 -12.19 -46.87 -16.65
CA PHE A 739 -12.37 -45.44 -16.40
C PHE A 739 -11.31 -44.57 -17.08
N ASP A 740 -10.27 -45.19 -17.65
CA ASP A 740 -9.17 -44.50 -18.33
C ASP A 740 -9.70 -43.73 -19.55
N HIS A 741 -9.33 -42.46 -19.68
CA HIS A 741 -9.84 -41.50 -20.68
C HIS A 741 -11.37 -41.31 -20.71
N SER A 742 -12.10 -41.73 -19.67
CA SER A 742 -13.57 -41.63 -19.63
C SER A 742 -14.10 -40.22 -19.35
N SER A 743 -15.34 -39.95 -19.79
CA SER A 743 -16.12 -38.74 -19.46
C SER A 743 -16.55 -38.64 -17.99
N LEU A 744 -16.15 -39.60 -17.15
CA LEU A 744 -16.61 -39.74 -15.77
C LEU A 744 -16.45 -38.45 -14.96
N VAL A 745 -15.40 -37.67 -15.21
CA VAL A 745 -15.19 -36.36 -14.60
C VAL A 745 -16.32 -35.39 -14.96
N GLU A 746 -16.67 -35.25 -16.24
CA GLU A 746 -17.78 -34.41 -16.70
C GLU A 746 -19.14 -34.91 -16.15
N ASP A 747 -19.35 -36.23 -16.12
CA ASP A 747 -20.57 -36.86 -15.56
C ASP A 747 -20.73 -36.61 -14.06
N ILE A 748 -19.64 -36.69 -13.29
CA ILE A 748 -19.62 -36.36 -11.86
C ILE A 748 -19.88 -34.87 -11.67
N LEU A 749 -19.16 -34.00 -12.39
CA LEU A 749 -19.26 -32.55 -12.27
C LEU A 749 -20.69 -32.07 -12.57
N GLY A 750 -21.33 -32.57 -13.62
CA GLY A 750 -22.75 -32.30 -13.92
C GLY A 750 -23.73 -32.93 -12.92
N GLY A 751 -23.32 -34.01 -12.23
CA GLY A 751 -24.10 -34.67 -11.17
C GLY A 751 -24.00 -34.02 -9.79
N LEU A 752 -22.94 -33.24 -9.51
CA LEU A 752 -22.62 -32.71 -8.18
C LEU A 752 -23.75 -31.97 -7.45
N PRO A 753 -24.56 -31.09 -8.08
CA PRO A 753 -25.67 -30.44 -7.39
C PRO A 753 -26.61 -31.46 -6.73
N ARG A 754 -26.91 -32.56 -7.41
CA ARG A 754 -27.76 -33.65 -6.90
C ARG A 754 -27.05 -34.52 -5.86
N LEU A 755 -25.75 -34.79 -6.06
CA LEU A 755 -24.94 -35.58 -5.13
C LEU A 755 -24.82 -34.88 -3.77
N LEU A 756 -24.75 -33.55 -3.77
CA LEU A 756 -24.61 -32.71 -2.58
C LEU A 756 -25.96 -32.29 -1.97
N GLY A 757 -27.08 -32.89 -2.41
CA GLY A 757 -28.41 -32.63 -1.86
C GLY A 757 -29.06 -31.31 -2.30
N GLY A 758 -28.40 -30.54 -3.18
CA GLY A 758 -28.93 -29.32 -3.78
C GLY A 758 -29.99 -29.57 -4.85
N SER A 759 -30.67 -28.51 -5.26
CA SER A 759 -31.65 -28.60 -6.35
C SER A 759 -30.95 -28.60 -7.72
N PRO A 760 -31.46 -29.35 -8.73
CA PRO A 760 -30.95 -29.25 -10.09
C PRO A 760 -31.09 -27.82 -10.62
N GLY A 761 -29.98 -27.18 -10.98
CA GLY A 761 -29.95 -25.79 -11.43
C GLY A 761 -29.77 -24.74 -10.32
N SER A 762 -29.45 -25.13 -9.09
CA SER A 762 -28.89 -24.20 -8.09
C SER A 762 -27.45 -23.80 -8.47
N ALA A 763 -27.08 -22.54 -8.22
CA ALA A 763 -25.74 -22.02 -8.47
C ALA A 763 -24.65 -22.79 -7.71
N PHE A 764 -23.42 -22.87 -8.26
CA PHE A 764 -22.32 -23.56 -7.57
C PHE A 764 -21.97 -22.90 -6.24
N LEU A 765 -21.88 -21.57 -6.21
CA LEU A 765 -21.64 -20.76 -5.01
C LEU A 765 -22.50 -19.50 -5.09
N SER A 766 -23.19 -19.17 -4.01
CA SER A 766 -23.96 -17.92 -3.89
C SER A 766 -23.46 -17.14 -2.68
N LEU A 767 -23.25 -15.84 -2.83
CA LEU A 767 -22.78 -14.92 -1.80
C LEU A 767 -23.86 -13.86 -1.57
N GLY A 768 -24.24 -13.59 -0.32
CA GLY A 768 -25.08 -12.42 0.00
C GLY A 768 -24.23 -11.15 -0.09
N LEU A 769 -24.68 -10.14 -0.84
CA LEU A 769 -23.93 -8.88 -0.96
C LEU A 769 -23.95 -8.08 0.36
N ASP A 770 -24.98 -8.32 1.18
CA ASP A 770 -25.13 -7.83 2.56
C ASP A 770 -24.09 -8.41 3.53
N SER A 771 -23.42 -9.51 3.16
CA SER A 771 -22.39 -10.14 4.00
C SER A 771 -21.07 -9.37 4.06
N TRP A 772 -20.91 -8.31 3.25
CA TRP A 772 -19.77 -7.40 3.27
C TRP A 772 -20.05 -6.07 3.98
N GLU A 773 -21.26 -5.88 4.53
CA GLU A 773 -21.57 -4.73 5.37
C GLU A 773 -20.90 -4.86 6.76
N PRO A 774 -20.39 -3.76 7.36
CA PRO A 774 -20.51 -2.38 6.89
C PRO A 774 -19.42 -1.94 5.90
N SER A 775 -18.35 -2.71 5.72
CA SER A 775 -17.16 -2.32 4.94
C SER A 775 -17.46 -2.00 3.47
N LEU A 776 -18.43 -2.69 2.86
CA LEU A 776 -18.89 -2.43 1.50
C LEU A 776 -20.43 -2.57 1.42
N VAL A 777 -21.11 -1.45 1.21
CA VAL A 777 -22.57 -1.35 1.12
C VAL A 777 -22.98 -1.19 -0.33
N PHE A 778 -23.67 -2.18 -0.89
CA PHE A 778 -24.15 -2.14 -2.27
C PHE A 778 -25.44 -1.33 -2.41
N GLU A 779 -25.65 -0.73 -3.58
CA GLU A 779 -26.92 -0.08 -3.92
C GLU A 779 -28.05 -1.10 -4.17
N ASP A 780 -29.27 -0.73 -3.79
CA ASP A 780 -30.49 -1.51 -4.07
C ASP A 780 -30.91 -1.38 -5.54
N ARG A 781 -30.43 -2.32 -6.38
CA ARG A 781 -30.67 -2.34 -7.83
C ARG A 781 -30.61 -3.77 -8.41
N ASP A 782 -31.11 -3.94 -9.64
CA ASP A 782 -31.21 -5.26 -10.28
C ASP A 782 -29.86 -5.98 -10.44
N GLU A 783 -28.84 -5.26 -10.94
CA GLU A 783 -27.48 -5.75 -11.17
C GLU A 783 -26.47 -4.80 -10.47
N PRO A 784 -26.13 -5.04 -9.18
CA PRO A 784 -25.21 -4.18 -8.42
C PRO A 784 -23.73 -4.54 -8.62
N VAL A 785 -23.41 -5.70 -9.21
CA VAL A 785 -22.05 -6.16 -9.48
C VAL A 785 -21.99 -6.76 -10.87
N LEU A 786 -21.00 -6.37 -11.66
CA LEU A 786 -20.66 -7.00 -12.93
C LEU A 786 -19.23 -7.54 -12.84
N ILE A 787 -19.06 -8.84 -13.07
CA ILE A 787 -17.75 -9.47 -13.13
C ILE A 787 -17.51 -9.94 -14.56
N SER A 788 -16.39 -9.51 -15.16
CA SER A 788 -16.01 -9.88 -16.52
C SER A 788 -14.50 -10.15 -16.64
N ALA A 789 -14.06 -10.64 -17.80
CA ALA A 789 -12.67 -11.00 -18.05
C ALA A 789 -12.22 -10.53 -19.43
N GLY A 790 -10.92 -10.26 -19.57
CA GLY A 790 -10.28 -10.03 -20.86
C GLY A 790 -8.88 -9.44 -20.73
N GLY A 791 -8.01 -9.72 -21.69
CA GLY A 791 -6.68 -9.11 -21.76
C GLY A 791 -5.73 -9.51 -20.62
N GLY A 792 -6.05 -10.56 -19.85
CA GLY A 792 -5.26 -10.96 -18.68
C GLY A 792 -5.67 -10.22 -17.39
N TYR A 793 -6.87 -9.65 -17.36
CA TYR A 793 -7.48 -9.01 -16.20
C TYR A 793 -8.89 -9.56 -15.93
N LEU A 794 -9.22 -9.68 -14.65
CA LEU A 794 -10.56 -9.86 -14.13
C LEU A 794 -11.10 -8.50 -13.72
N PHE A 795 -12.21 -8.06 -14.31
CA PHE A 795 -12.87 -6.80 -13.98
C PHE A 795 -14.04 -7.06 -13.03
N VAL A 796 -14.17 -6.23 -12.00
CA VAL A 796 -15.25 -6.26 -11.00
C VAL A 796 -15.77 -4.83 -10.86
N ASP A 797 -16.86 -4.54 -11.57
CA ASP A 797 -17.55 -3.26 -11.50
C ASP A 797 -18.69 -3.36 -10.46
N MET A 798 -18.81 -2.35 -9.59
CA MET A 798 -19.69 -2.39 -8.42
C MET A 798 -20.45 -1.07 -8.24
N ALA A 799 -21.74 -1.19 -7.95
CA ALA A 799 -22.62 -0.10 -7.57
C ALA A 799 -22.70 -0.07 -6.05
N VAL A 800 -21.92 0.84 -5.48
CA VAL A 800 -21.63 0.95 -4.05
C VAL A 800 -22.26 2.24 -3.54
N GLY A 801 -23.08 2.14 -2.49
CA GLY A 801 -23.67 3.27 -1.78
C GLY A 801 -22.89 3.70 -0.52
N GLY A 802 -21.89 2.91 -0.13
CA GLY A 802 -20.95 3.22 0.95
C GLY A 802 -19.78 2.25 0.98
N ILE A 803 -18.59 2.75 1.28
CA ILE A 803 -17.36 1.98 1.43
C ILE A 803 -16.60 2.54 2.63
N ASP A 804 -16.00 1.67 3.44
CA ASP A 804 -15.05 2.08 4.48
C ASP A 804 -13.63 1.92 3.91
N ILE A 805 -12.92 3.03 3.76
CA ILE A 805 -11.55 3.08 3.20
C ILE A 805 -10.51 3.32 4.32
N LEU A 806 -10.94 3.56 5.56
CA LEU A 806 -10.08 4.06 6.64
C LEU A 806 -9.93 3.09 7.84
N GLN A 807 -10.54 1.90 7.79
CA GLN A 807 -10.36 0.79 8.76
C GLN A 807 -9.32 -0.26 8.36
#